data_AF-A0A0D2C2X0-F1
#
_entry.id   AF-A0A0D2C2X0-F1
#
_cell.length_a   1.000
_cell.length_b   1.000
_cell.length_c   1.000
_cell.angle_alpha   90.00
_cell.angle_beta   90.00
_cell.angle_gamma   90.00
#
_symmetry.space_group_name_H-M   'P 1'
#
loop_
_entity.id
_entity.type
_entity.pdbx_description
1 polymer ?
#
loop_
_entity_poly.entity_id
_entity_poly.type
_entity_poly.pdbx_seq_one_letter_code
_entity_poly.pdbx_strand_id
1 'polypeptide(L)'
;MVQAAWQLKAEKCRKVLQDSLNPAWLLPASELPPPDHLNVADFPDKCTLLEPRELEITKKNGVDLLAEMAAGTLTAVETTTAFLKRAHIGHQLLNFATEFLVEDALARAVELDAYYKSTGRLVGPLHGLPISVKEHVAIKDHICHSCYIAWTDNVATEDALLVKLLRNAGAVIHVRTNAPQSLMHIDCDNVIYGPTVNPHNRKLTPGGSSGGEGASLGFRCAVLGVGTDIGGSVRVPAAFCGAYGLRTTALRNPYKGVVLAGDGQESIRCVISPLANSIADINLFQKAILDQEPWEEETSLVPLPWKQAPPAKVDGITVGVIWDDGVVHPHPPVSRGLRRAVEKLKAAGVKVVDFEPYEHARGWDILAALYFPDAAKLQKDILAEGGEPVAPLTTWAFNYARPEPLTVAENWELNVRREAYRADYHRVMKERGVDFILCPAYLGVASELATGQYWLYTAIWNILDQPCVAFPTGLKAEPSIDVVEADYQPRSTDDEREYKKYVPSKFTDAPISLQLVGKHFRDEDTVAAADLVSKICTDAQGQDGITFVTHDVDEAYCRTRSPGDFSTPMRQNPKMHSAICSNDEIALLQHYLDAFGTFVLLGTAHAAFRPEYLVCIARFTLTYAPAKCAILACCASNKYQLTKEEQFRKLSLKYYCQAVKEINVALTELENSRSGPNDALVTAVVHMYINALWGPDLHDDAANHVVGAVQLLKLRYAKSPLCMEQPMHRINAESVIYQSFLLSMEHPLHAPFEVDTAFLAQTQNVLSPPTFSDSSAAANSPVLGVPLQLFCLISDVMQLYKSPELISADNFTRIKREMVHWEHVANTIERAALSPTDPTPVQEHLRCDIKHEYPHTNAMLLYIFAGSLLLDWVVELIQGQSEDLEEPAWSPPGKPRTEPLLMSNTVSSPSPPSSLKTSWQLSRALAILRRPEIHESWTLCHLGWWPMMIFGYAVNCDEDIALVKHVLLCMRQRTGYGLLDRILAELEQLWAARDTSWALKGG
;
A
#
# COMPACT_ATOMS: atom_id res chain seq x y z
N MET A 1 -41.67 -43.43 -5.01
CA MET A 1 -42.03 -42.07 -5.45
C MET A 1 -41.17 -41.74 -6.66
N VAL A 2 -41.75 -41.30 -7.77
CA VAL A 2 -40.98 -40.79 -8.91
C VAL A 2 -40.40 -39.44 -8.47
N GLN A 3 -39.07 -39.30 -8.52
CA GLN A 3 -38.38 -38.06 -8.16
C GLN A 3 -38.81 -36.94 -9.13
N ALA A 4 -39.18 -35.77 -8.62
CA ALA A 4 -39.64 -34.65 -9.45
C ALA A 4 -38.51 -34.15 -10.36
N ALA A 5 -38.83 -33.62 -11.55
CA ALA A 5 -37.84 -33.22 -12.54
C ALA A 5 -36.83 -32.19 -12.00
N TRP A 6 -37.28 -31.22 -11.20
CA TRP A 6 -36.41 -30.23 -10.57
C TRP A 6 -35.41 -30.85 -9.59
N GLN A 7 -35.78 -31.94 -8.91
CA GLN A 7 -34.90 -32.62 -7.95
C GLN A 7 -33.73 -33.32 -8.67
N LEU A 8 -33.96 -33.85 -9.88
CA LEU A 8 -32.91 -34.45 -10.70
C LEU A 8 -31.89 -33.41 -11.18
N LYS A 9 -32.36 -32.22 -11.57
CA LYS A 9 -31.50 -31.09 -11.93
C LYS A 9 -30.69 -30.57 -10.74
N ALA A 10 -31.32 -30.42 -9.57
CA ALA A 10 -30.62 -30.06 -8.34
C ALA A 10 -29.53 -31.07 -7.96
N GLU A 11 -29.80 -32.37 -8.13
CA GLU A 11 -28.87 -33.44 -7.80
C GLU A 11 -27.57 -33.36 -8.64
N LYS A 12 -27.64 -32.88 -9.88
CA LYS A 12 -26.45 -32.62 -10.70
C LYS A 12 -25.51 -31.63 -10.01
N CYS A 13 -26.02 -30.51 -9.51
CA CYS A 13 -25.24 -29.49 -8.83
C CYS A 13 -24.71 -29.98 -7.47
N ARG A 14 -25.49 -30.76 -6.72
CA ARG A 14 -25.03 -31.42 -5.49
C ARG A 14 -23.92 -32.43 -5.75
N LYS A 15 -24.00 -33.16 -6.87
CA LYS A 15 -22.96 -34.09 -7.28
C LYS A 15 -21.65 -33.36 -7.60
N VAL A 16 -21.70 -32.20 -8.27
CA VAL A 16 -20.51 -31.34 -8.48
C VAL A 16 -19.87 -30.97 -7.15
N LEU A 17 -20.67 -30.47 -6.18
CA LEU A 17 -20.18 -30.18 -4.84
C LEU A 17 -19.54 -31.41 -4.18
N GLN A 18 -20.24 -32.54 -4.18
CA GLN A 18 -19.79 -33.78 -3.53
C GLN A 18 -18.51 -34.34 -4.16
N ASP A 19 -18.39 -34.30 -5.49
CA ASP A 19 -17.22 -34.78 -6.22
C ASP A 19 -16.03 -33.82 -6.08
N SER A 20 -16.28 -32.53 -5.80
CA SER A 20 -15.24 -31.51 -5.59
C SER A 20 -14.58 -31.55 -4.20
N LEU A 21 -15.20 -32.23 -3.23
CA LEU A 21 -14.65 -32.36 -1.88
C LEU A 21 -13.45 -33.32 -1.87
N ASN A 22 -12.39 -32.94 -1.15
CA ASN A 22 -11.28 -33.83 -0.87
C ASN A 22 -11.59 -34.70 0.37
N PRO A 23 -11.73 -36.04 0.24
CA PRO A 23 -12.06 -36.91 1.37
C PRO A 23 -11.00 -36.89 2.49
N ALA A 24 -9.74 -36.57 2.17
CA ALA A 24 -8.67 -36.48 3.16
C ALA A 24 -8.80 -35.25 4.08
N TRP A 25 -9.66 -34.29 3.73
CA TRP A 25 -9.89 -33.07 4.49
C TRP A 25 -11.27 -33.02 5.15
N LEU A 26 -11.96 -34.17 5.21
CA LEU A 26 -13.24 -34.30 5.89
C LEU A 26 -13.06 -35.00 7.24
N LEU A 27 -13.70 -34.45 8.27
CA LEU A 27 -13.80 -35.10 9.57
C LEU A 27 -14.91 -36.16 9.54
N PRO A 28 -14.73 -37.32 10.21
CA PRO A 28 -15.82 -38.28 10.38
C PRO A 28 -16.93 -37.67 11.24
N ALA A 29 -18.18 -38.10 11.03
CA ALA A 29 -19.33 -37.58 11.75
C ALA A 29 -19.23 -37.70 13.28
N SER A 30 -18.44 -38.67 13.79
CA SER A 30 -18.17 -38.85 15.22
C SER A 30 -17.25 -37.78 15.83
N GLU A 31 -16.49 -37.06 15.01
CA GLU A 31 -15.58 -35.99 15.45
C GLU A 31 -16.18 -34.59 15.27
N LEU A 32 -17.30 -34.49 14.54
CA LEU A 32 -18.04 -33.25 14.40
C LEU A 32 -18.86 -32.95 15.67
N PRO A 33 -19.02 -31.67 16.05
CA PRO A 33 -19.85 -31.28 17.16
C PRO A 33 -21.32 -31.65 16.89
N PRO A 34 -22.05 -32.17 17.89
CA PRO A 34 -23.43 -32.60 17.71
C PRO A 34 -24.32 -31.42 17.31
N PRO A 35 -25.43 -31.61 16.56
CA PRO A 35 -26.23 -30.51 16.00
C PRO A 35 -26.78 -29.48 17.00
N ASP A 36 -26.88 -29.83 18.28
CA ASP A 36 -27.31 -28.94 19.37
C ASP A 36 -26.20 -28.00 19.89
N HIS A 37 -24.93 -28.25 19.54
CA HIS A 37 -23.82 -27.33 19.79
C HIS A 37 -23.92 -26.12 18.84
N LEU A 38 -24.44 -24.99 19.30
CA LEU A 38 -24.82 -23.91 18.39
C LEU A 38 -23.63 -23.10 17.85
N ASN A 39 -22.71 -22.69 18.73
CA ASN A 39 -21.57 -21.86 18.35
C ASN A 39 -20.38 -22.74 17.96
N VAL A 40 -20.00 -22.73 16.69
CA VAL A 40 -18.89 -23.55 16.18
C VAL A 40 -17.71 -22.71 15.70
N ALA A 41 -17.74 -21.39 15.88
CA ALA A 41 -16.73 -20.47 15.35
C ALA A 41 -15.30 -20.79 15.83
N ASP A 42 -15.15 -21.39 17.01
CA ASP A 42 -13.87 -21.82 17.59
C ASP A 42 -13.50 -23.28 17.30
N PHE A 43 -14.34 -24.03 16.59
CA PHE A 43 -14.13 -25.44 16.30
C PHE A 43 -12.83 -25.75 15.54
N PRO A 44 -12.34 -24.92 14.59
CA PRO A 44 -11.06 -25.16 13.95
C PRO A 44 -9.91 -25.33 14.95
N ASP A 45 -9.92 -24.60 16.07
CA ASP A 45 -8.88 -24.66 17.10
C ASP A 45 -8.97 -25.93 17.97
N LYS A 46 -10.08 -26.67 17.89
CA LYS A 46 -10.35 -27.87 18.69
C LYS A 46 -10.23 -29.16 17.88
N CYS A 47 -10.29 -29.07 16.55
CA CYS A 47 -10.25 -30.24 15.68
C CYS A 47 -8.81 -30.72 15.45
N THR A 48 -8.65 -32.00 15.12
CA THR A 48 -7.36 -32.66 14.92
C THR A 48 -6.84 -32.57 13.48
N LEU A 49 -7.67 -32.11 12.54
CA LEU A 49 -7.35 -32.12 11.11
C LEU A 49 -6.40 -30.99 10.69
N LEU A 50 -6.48 -29.83 11.36
CA LEU A 50 -5.61 -28.68 11.07
C LEU A 50 -4.36 -28.74 11.94
N GLU A 51 -3.20 -28.70 11.30
CA GLU A 51 -1.92 -28.62 12.00
C GLU A 51 -1.73 -27.21 12.62
N PRO A 52 -0.90 -27.07 13.68
CA PRO A 52 -0.66 -25.76 14.29
C PRO A 52 -0.23 -24.68 13.30
N ARG A 53 0.57 -25.04 12.29
CA ARG A 53 0.99 -24.13 11.22
C ARG A 53 -0.17 -23.70 10.33
N GLU A 54 -1.09 -24.61 10.00
CA GLU A 54 -2.27 -24.31 9.19
C GLU A 54 -3.26 -23.42 9.95
N LEU A 55 -3.38 -23.61 11.26
CA LEU A 55 -4.14 -22.71 12.13
C LEU A 55 -3.53 -21.31 12.20
N GLU A 56 -2.21 -21.22 12.29
CA GLU A 56 -1.48 -19.95 12.26
C GLU A 56 -1.73 -19.20 10.96
N ILE A 57 -1.57 -19.87 9.82
CA ILE A 57 -1.80 -19.31 8.47
C ILE A 57 -3.23 -18.79 8.34
N THR A 58 -4.22 -19.62 8.66
CA THR A 58 -5.64 -19.27 8.45
C THR A 58 -6.18 -18.24 9.46
N LYS A 59 -5.38 -17.85 10.47
CA LYS A 59 -5.71 -16.75 11.41
C LYS A 59 -5.17 -15.39 10.96
N LYS A 60 -4.20 -15.34 10.04
CA LYS A 60 -3.59 -14.11 9.54
C LYS A 60 -4.52 -13.39 8.55
N ASN A 61 -4.35 -12.09 8.43
CA ASN A 61 -5.00 -11.29 7.40
C ASN A 61 -4.22 -11.40 6.08
N GLY A 62 -4.85 -11.01 4.97
CA GLY A 62 -4.25 -11.13 3.64
C GLY A 62 -2.96 -10.33 3.48
N VAL A 63 -2.92 -9.12 4.03
CA VAL A 63 -1.72 -8.27 4.04
C VAL A 63 -0.52 -8.94 4.73
N ASP A 64 -0.74 -9.70 5.80
CA ASP A 64 0.33 -10.38 6.55
C ASP A 64 0.81 -11.63 5.79
N LEU A 65 -0.13 -12.40 5.22
CA LEU A 65 0.18 -13.56 4.39
C LEU A 65 1.03 -13.15 3.17
N LEU A 66 0.68 -12.04 2.52
CA LEU A 66 1.46 -11.50 1.41
C LEU A 66 2.87 -11.09 1.83
N ALA A 67 3.03 -10.50 3.01
CA ALA A 67 4.34 -10.12 3.52
C ALA A 67 5.24 -11.36 3.75
N GLU A 68 4.68 -12.45 4.28
CA GLU A 68 5.41 -13.71 4.47
C GLU A 68 5.73 -14.41 3.14
N MET A 69 4.81 -14.37 2.16
CA MET A 69 5.10 -14.87 0.81
C MET A 69 6.19 -14.04 0.11
N ALA A 70 6.13 -12.71 0.24
CA ALA A 70 7.16 -11.81 -0.28
C ALA A 70 8.54 -12.03 0.38
N ALA A 71 8.55 -12.48 1.64
CA ALA A 71 9.77 -12.86 2.35
C ALA A 71 10.24 -14.28 2.01
N GLY A 72 9.43 -15.08 1.30
CA GLY A 72 9.71 -16.48 0.99
C GLY A 72 9.58 -17.43 2.18
N THR A 73 8.99 -16.99 3.30
CA THR A 73 8.78 -17.81 4.51
C THR A 73 7.46 -18.56 4.49
N LEU A 74 6.58 -18.27 3.53
CA LEU A 74 5.31 -18.92 3.31
C LEU A 74 5.11 -19.11 1.81
N THR A 75 4.55 -20.25 1.39
CA THR A 75 4.27 -20.51 -0.02
C THR A 75 2.77 -20.39 -0.34
N ALA A 76 2.43 -20.14 -1.60
CA ALA A 76 1.07 -20.13 -2.09
C ALA A 76 0.41 -21.51 -1.91
N VAL A 77 1.14 -22.62 -2.11
CA VAL A 77 0.62 -23.98 -1.91
C VAL A 77 0.31 -24.26 -0.45
N GLU A 78 1.22 -23.90 0.47
CA GLU A 78 1.00 -24.07 1.92
C GLU A 78 -0.24 -23.28 2.36
N THR A 79 -0.33 -22.03 1.91
CA THR A 79 -1.46 -21.14 2.23
C THR A 79 -2.77 -21.67 1.68
N THR A 80 -2.82 -22.00 0.39
CA THR A 80 -4.03 -22.50 -0.28
C THR A 80 -4.49 -23.82 0.35
N THR A 81 -3.58 -24.72 0.70
CA THR A 81 -3.90 -26.00 1.35
C THR A 81 -4.52 -25.78 2.72
N ALA A 82 -3.95 -24.90 3.54
CA ALA A 82 -4.47 -24.60 4.88
C ALA A 82 -5.90 -24.04 4.83
N PHE A 83 -6.16 -23.08 3.91
CA PHE A 83 -7.50 -22.52 3.72
C PHE A 83 -8.49 -23.53 3.13
N LEU A 84 -8.08 -24.37 2.17
CA LEU A 84 -8.92 -25.44 1.64
C LEU A 84 -9.33 -26.44 2.73
N LYS A 85 -8.40 -26.90 3.58
CA LYS A 85 -8.72 -27.78 4.71
C LYS A 85 -9.73 -27.16 5.66
N ARG A 86 -9.51 -25.90 6.07
CA ARG A 86 -10.46 -25.18 6.93
C ARG A 86 -11.81 -25.01 6.25
N ALA A 87 -11.84 -24.73 4.95
CA ALA A 87 -13.07 -24.60 4.17
C ALA A 87 -13.86 -25.92 4.09
N HIS A 88 -13.21 -27.07 4.00
CA HIS A 88 -13.87 -28.38 4.05
C HIS A 88 -14.56 -28.61 5.40
N ILE A 89 -13.84 -28.36 6.52
CA ILE A 89 -14.43 -28.41 7.86
C ILE A 89 -15.61 -27.44 7.99
N GLY A 90 -15.42 -26.20 7.55
CA GLY A 90 -16.46 -25.17 7.57
C GLY A 90 -17.70 -25.59 6.77
N HIS A 91 -17.52 -26.26 5.64
CA HIS A 91 -18.65 -26.74 4.85
C HIS A 91 -19.42 -27.86 5.55
N GLN A 92 -18.73 -28.81 6.21
CA GLN A 92 -19.40 -29.85 7.01
C GLN A 92 -20.27 -29.28 8.14
N LEU A 93 -19.91 -28.10 8.67
CA LEU A 93 -20.61 -27.47 9.78
C LEU A 93 -21.67 -26.46 9.36
N LEU A 94 -21.45 -25.78 8.23
CA LEU A 94 -22.19 -24.57 7.84
C LEU A 94 -22.92 -24.69 6.51
N ASN A 95 -22.58 -25.67 5.67
CA ASN A 95 -23.15 -25.85 4.33
C ASN A 95 -23.05 -24.58 3.45
N PHE A 96 -21.87 -23.95 3.39
CA PHE A 96 -21.69 -22.63 2.76
C PHE A 96 -21.22 -22.64 1.30
N ALA A 97 -20.80 -23.79 0.78
CA ALA A 97 -20.12 -23.92 -0.51
C ALA A 97 -21.04 -24.58 -1.55
N THR A 98 -20.87 -24.20 -2.81
CA THR A 98 -21.52 -24.83 -3.96
C THR A 98 -20.56 -25.70 -4.76
N GLU A 99 -19.27 -25.43 -4.67
CA GLU A 99 -18.20 -26.13 -5.39
C GLU A 99 -16.83 -25.76 -4.78
N PHE A 100 -15.93 -26.73 -4.65
CA PHE A 100 -14.52 -26.52 -4.28
C PHE A 100 -13.62 -26.63 -5.51
N LEU A 101 -12.80 -25.63 -5.78
CA LEU A 101 -11.92 -25.59 -6.94
C LEU A 101 -10.54 -26.17 -6.60
N VAL A 102 -10.50 -27.35 -5.95
CA VAL A 102 -9.27 -27.89 -5.32
C VAL A 102 -8.13 -28.03 -6.32
N GLU A 103 -8.40 -28.67 -7.46
CA GLU A 103 -7.38 -28.94 -8.49
C GLU A 103 -6.84 -27.65 -9.09
N ASP A 104 -7.73 -26.75 -9.53
CA ASP A 104 -7.35 -25.46 -10.11
C ASP A 104 -6.64 -24.54 -9.12
N ALA A 105 -7.10 -24.53 -7.86
CA ALA A 105 -6.50 -23.71 -6.81
C ALA A 105 -5.07 -24.15 -6.50
N LEU A 106 -4.86 -25.47 -6.33
CA LEU A 106 -3.53 -26.01 -6.07
C LEU A 106 -2.61 -25.89 -7.29
N ALA A 107 -3.12 -26.13 -8.50
CA ALA A 107 -2.36 -25.93 -9.72
C ALA A 107 -1.88 -24.48 -9.84
N ARG A 108 -2.79 -23.51 -9.63
CA ARG A 108 -2.45 -22.10 -9.61
C ARG A 108 -1.43 -21.76 -8.52
N ALA A 109 -1.61 -22.28 -7.31
CA ALA A 109 -0.65 -22.08 -6.22
C ALA A 109 0.75 -22.61 -6.57
N VAL A 110 0.85 -23.77 -7.22
CA VAL A 110 2.13 -24.34 -7.69
C VAL A 110 2.77 -23.44 -8.75
N GLU A 111 2.00 -22.89 -9.69
CA GLU A 111 2.51 -21.94 -10.69
C GLU A 111 3.08 -20.68 -10.03
N LEU A 112 2.36 -20.15 -9.03
CA LEU A 112 2.77 -18.96 -8.28
C LEU A 112 4.07 -19.20 -7.51
N ASP A 113 4.18 -20.35 -6.83
CA ASP A 113 5.41 -20.75 -6.13
C ASP A 113 6.58 -20.98 -7.09
N ALA A 114 6.34 -21.59 -8.25
CA ALA A 114 7.36 -21.77 -9.28
C ALA A 114 7.83 -20.43 -9.87
N TYR A 115 6.91 -19.48 -10.06
CA TYR A 115 7.23 -18.12 -10.49
C TYR A 115 8.06 -17.40 -9.43
N TYR A 116 7.65 -17.44 -8.15
CA TYR A 116 8.39 -16.83 -7.06
C TYR A 116 9.79 -17.44 -6.92
N LYS A 117 9.89 -18.77 -6.96
CA LYS A 117 11.17 -19.49 -6.89
C LYS A 117 12.13 -19.16 -8.04
N SER A 118 11.61 -18.95 -9.24
CA SER A 118 12.44 -18.65 -10.43
C SER A 118 12.81 -17.18 -10.55
N THR A 119 11.97 -16.26 -10.05
CA THR A 119 12.14 -14.81 -10.26
C THR A 119 12.47 -14.01 -9.00
N GLY A 120 12.22 -14.57 -7.81
CA GLY A 120 12.26 -13.84 -6.53
C GLY A 120 11.19 -12.76 -6.40
N ARG A 121 10.16 -12.76 -7.25
CA ARG A 121 9.10 -11.73 -7.30
C ARG A 121 7.73 -12.36 -7.17
N LEU A 122 6.80 -11.61 -6.58
CA LEU A 122 5.39 -11.95 -6.61
C LEU A 122 4.80 -11.63 -7.99
N VAL A 123 3.84 -12.44 -8.44
CA VAL A 123 3.10 -12.22 -9.70
C VAL A 123 2.28 -10.93 -9.67
N GLY A 124 1.74 -10.57 -8.50
CA GLY A 124 0.90 -9.39 -8.34
C GLY A 124 0.53 -9.12 -6.88
N PRO A 125 -0.29 -8.10 -6.62
CA PRO A 125 -0.59 -7.63 -5.27
C PRO A 125 -1.46 -8.59 -4.44
N LEU A 126 -2.02 -9.65 -5.04
CA LEU A 126 -2.81 -10.68 -4.36
C LEU A 126 -2.17 -12.08 -4.48
N HIS A 127 -0.86 -12.15 -4.77
CA HIS A 127 -0.14 -13.39 -4.97
C HIS A 127 -0.46 -14.45 -3.89
N GLY A 128 -0.98 -15.59 -4.32
CA GLY A 128 -1.21 -16.76 -3.47
C GLY A 128 -2.38 -16.65 -2.51
N LEU A 129 -3.10 -15.51 -2.46
CA LEU A 129 -4.21 -15.33 -1.52
C LEU A 129 -5.44 -16.16 -1.92
N PRO A 130 -5.99 -17.01 -1.02
CA PRO A 130 -7.21 -17.76 -1.26
C PRO A 130 -8.46 -16.88 -1.18
N ILE A 131 -9.26 -16.86 -2.26
CA ILE A 131 -10.46 -16.03 -2.40
C ILE A 131 -11.69 -16.90 -2.70
N SER A 132 -12.75 -16.70 -1.92
CA SER A 132 -14.07 -17.29 -2.21
C SER A 132 -14.90 -16.36 -3.10
N VAL A 133 -15.71 -16.95 -3.98
CA VAL A 133 -16.53 -16.20 -4.93
C VAL A 133 -17.98 -16.70 -4.89
N LYS A 134 -18.93 -15.77 -4.74
CA LYS A 134 -20.36 -16.09 -4.78
C LYS A 134 -20.75 -16.74 -6.11
N GLU A 135 -21.57 -17.80 -6.03
CA GLU A 135 -21.86 -18.69 -7.17
C GLU A 135 -22.31 -17.95 -8.44
N HIS A 136 -23.11 -16.89 -8.34
CA HIS A 136 -23.62 -16.19 -9.52
C HIS A 136 -22.60 -15.28 -10.26
N VAL A 137 -21.35 -15.21 -9.79
CA VAL A 137 -20.26 -14.55 -10.51
C VAL A 137 -19.62 -15.62 -11.43
N ALA A 138 -19.65 -15.39 -12.74
CA ALA A 138 -19.19 -16.38 -13.71
C ALA A 138 -17.69 -16.71 -13.52
N ILE A 139 -17.41 -18.01 -13.51
CA ILE A 139 -16.06 -18.57 -13.64
C ILE A 139 -16.14 -19.53 -14.83
N LYS A 140 -15.23 -19.35 -15.78
CA LYS A 140 -15.19 -20.11 -17.03
C LYS A 140 -15.24 -21.61 -16.76
N ASP A 141 -16.03 -22.32 -17.56
CA ASP A 141 -16.22 -23.78 -17.52
C ASP A 141 -16.97 -24.30 -16.27
N HIS A 142 -17.45 -23.43 -15.38
CA HIS A 142 -18.29 -23.80 -14.23
C HIS A 142 -19.77 -23.38 -14.41
N ILE A 143 -20.67 -24.10 -13.74
CA ILE A 143 -22.11 -23.83 -13.76
C ILE A 143 -22.42 -22.51 -13.05
N CYS A 144 -23.20 -21.61 -13.65
CA CYS A 144 -23.65 -20.37 -13.03
C CYS A 144 -25.19 -20.31 -13.04
N HIS A 145 -25.82 -20.77 -11.96
CA HIS A 145 -27.26 -21.00 -11.90
C HIS A 145 -28.03 -19.97 -11.06
N SER A 146 -27.36 -19.10 -10.29
CA SER A 146 -27.99 -18.02 -9.50
C SER A 146 -29.15 -18.50 -8.62
N CYS A 147 -29.00 -19.69 -8.06
CA CYS A 147 -30.02 -20.40 -7.28
C CYS A 147 -31.38 -20.67 -7.99
N TYR A 148 -31.40 -20.74 -9.33
CA TYR A 148 -32.56 -21.19 -10.12
C TYR A 148 -32.33 -22.59 -10.71
N ILE A 149 -33.34 -23.47 -10.65
CA ILE A 149 -33.22 -24.82 -11.25
C ILE A 149 -33.16 -24.74 -12.78
N ALA A 150 -33.83 -23.76 -13.38
CA ALA A 150 -33.80 -23.56 -14.83
C ALA A 150 -32.36 -23.36 -15.37
N TRP A 151 -31.44 -22.84 -14.54
CA TRP A 151 -30.08 -22.48 -14.94
C TRP A 151 -28.99 -23.45 -14.49
N THR A 152 -29.34 -24.64 -13.98
CA THR A 152 -28.35 -25.68 -13.57
C THR A 152 -27.54 -26.26 -14.74
N ASP A 153 -27.91 -25.92 -15.97
CA ASP A 153 -27.18 -26.27 -17.20
C ASP A 153 -26.43 -25.07 -17.81
N ASN A 154 -26.53 -23.88 -17.21
CA ASN A 154 -25.81 -22.69 -17.67
C ASN A 154 -24.34 -22.79 -17.26
N VAL A 155 -23.44 -23.07 -18.21
CA VAL A 155 -21.99 -23.12 -17.99
C VAL A 155 -21.37 -21.86 -18.57
N ALA A 156 -20.62 -21.13 -17.76
CA ALA A 156 -19.98 -19.89 -18.19
C ALA A 156 -18.88 -20.17 -19.22
N THR A 157 -18.86 -19.41 -20.31
CA THR A 157 -17.84 -19.55 -21.37
C THR A 157 -16.60 -18.68 -21.15
N GLU A 158 -16.68 -17.74 -20.22
CA GLU A 158 -15.60 -16.83 -19.84
C GLU A 158 -15.68 -16.49 -18.35
N ASP A 159 -14.56 -16.07 -17.78
CA ASP A 159 -14.50 -15.52 -16.43
C ASP A 159 -15.20 -14.15 -16.41
N ALA A 160 -15.91 -13.84 -15.32
CA ALA A 160 -16.32 -12.48 -15.04
C ALA A 160 -15.08 -11.56 -15.00
N LEU A 161 -15.24 -10.29 -15.39
CA LEU A 161 -14.11 -9.37 -15.49
C LEU A 161 -13.37 -9.24 -14.15
N LEU A 162 -14.11 -9.18 -13.04
CA LEU A 162 -13.52 -9.18 -11.70
C LEU A 162 -12.68 -10.43 -11.42
N VAL A 163 -13.15 -11.62 -11.80
CA VAL A 163 -12.46 -12.91 -11.62
C VAL A 163 -11.13 -12.91 -12.39
N LYS A 164 -11.15 -12.43 -13.65
CA LYS A 164 -9.94 -12.26 -14.47
C LYS A 164 -8.93 -11.34 -13.79
N LEU A 165 -9.37 -10.19 -13.27
CA LEU A 165 -8.50 -9.22 -12.58
C LEU A 165 -7.91 -9.78 -11.28
N LEU A 166 -8.68 -10.58 -10.53
CA LEU A 166 -8.17 -11.28 -9.35
C LEU A 166 -7.06 -12.28 -9.72
N ARG A 167 -7.27 -13.09 -10.77
CA ARG A 167 -6.26 -14.05 -11.26
C ARG A 167 -5.00 -13.35 -11.76
N ASN A 168 -5.15 -12.23 -12.48
CA ASN A 168 -4.05 -11.38 -12.94
C ASN A 168 -3.25 -10.79 -11.76
N ALA A 169 -3.94 -10.38 -10.70
CA ALA A 169 -3.29 -9.92 -9.46
C ALA A 169 -2.60 -11.04 -8.67
N GLY A 170 -2.69 -12.30 -9.12
CA GLY A 170 -2.04 -13.45 -8.49
C GLY A 170 -2.90 -14.18 -7.46
N ALA A 171 -4.19 -13.87 -7.35
CA ALA A 171 -5.08 -14.55 -6.41
C ALA A 171 -5.36 -16.02 -6.80
N VAL A 172 -5.71 -16.81 -5.80
CA VAL A 172 -6.11 -18.22 -5.94
C VAL A 172 -7.60 -18.34 -5.58
N ILE A 173 -8.45 -18.61 -6.57
CA ILE A 173 -9.88 -18.79 -6.33
C ILE A 173 -10.11 -20.26 -5.98
N HIS A 174 -10.57 -20.55 -4.76
CA HIS A 174 -10.59 -21.91 -4.22
C HIS A 174 -11.98 -22.44 -3.88
N VAL A 175 -12.98 -21.57 -3.69
CA VAL A 175 -14.35 -21.99 -3.32
C VAL A 175 -15.39 -21.10 -3.98
N ARG A 176 -16.47 -21.72 -4.46
CA ARG A 176 -17.70 -21.02 -4.84
C ARG A 176 -18.74 -21.14 -3.74
N THR A 177 -19.43 -20.05 -3.40
CA THR A 177 -20.27 -19.99 -2.19
C THR A 177 -21.77 -19.87 -2.47
N ASN A 178 -22.55 -20.42 -1.54
CA ASN A 178 -23.99 -20.55 -1.62
C ASN A 178 -24.71 -19.20 -1.45
N ALA A 179 -25.94 -19.15 -1.97
CA ALA A 179 -26.79 -17.96 -1.95
C ALA A 179 -28.28 -18.37 -1.80
N PRO A 180 -29.21 -17.47 -1.48
CA PRO A 180 -30.63 -17.79 -1.39
C PRO A 180 -31.30 -17.91 -2.77
N GLN A 181 -32.44 -18.63 -2.83
CA GLN A 181 -33.30 -18.67 -4.02
C GLN A 181 -33.60 -17.25 -4.51
N SER A 182 -33.49 -17.00 -5.82
CA SER A 182 -33.67 -15.70 -6.48
C SER A 182 -32.71 -14.58 -6.06
N LEU A 183 -31.76 -14.84 -5.15
CA LEU A 183 -30.80 -13.87 -4.62
C LEU A 183 -31.42 -12.69 -3.82
N MET A 184 -32.73 -12.70 -3.57
CA MET A 184 -33.48 -11.57 -2.99
C MET A 184 -33.86 -11.78 -1.52
N HIS A 185 -33.02 -12.46 -0.73
CA HIS A 185 -33.23 -12.67 0.71
C HIS A 185 -32.07 -12.13 1.55
N ILE A 186 -32.37 -11.64 2.75
CA ILE A 186 -31.41 -11.54 3.86
C ILE A 186 -31.33 -12.91 4.55
N ASP A 187 -31.03 -13.92 3.75
CA ASP A 187 -30.89 -15.32 4.16
C ASP A 187 -30.07 -16.09 3.12
N CYS A 188 -29.82 -17.37 3.37
CA CYS A 188 -29.03 -18.23 2.49
C CYS A 188 -29.60 -19.65 2.44
N ASP A 189 -30.76 -19.79 1.81
CA ASP A 189 -31.42 -21.09 1.59
C ASP A 189 -32.00 -21.17 0.18
N ASN A 190 -31.80 -22.32 -0.46
CA ASN A 190 -32.33 -22.65 -1.77
C ASN A 190 -32.53 -24.16 -1.91
N VAL A 191 -33.35 -24.57 -2.88
CA VAL A 191 -33.70 -25.99 -3.09
C VAL A 191 -32.55 -26.85 -3.62
N ILE A 192 -31.46 -26.24 -4.12
CA ILE A 192 -30.30 -26.96 -4.65
C ILE A 192 -29.45 -27.44 -3.47
N TYR A 193 -28.94 -26.54 -2.63
CA TYR A 193 -27.98 -26.87 -1.58
C TYR A 193 -28.58 -26.92 -0.17
N GLY A 194 -29.78 -26.37 0.02
CA GLY A 194 -30.39 -26.19 1.34
C GLY A 194 -29.79 -24.99 2.11
N PRO A 195 -30.10 -24.90 3.41
CA PRO A 195 -29.72 -23.75 4.22
C PRO A 195 -28.23 -23.76 4.55
N THR A 196 -27.61 -22.59 4.40
CA THR A 196 -26.33 -22.26 5.04
C THR A 196 -26.62 -21.67 6.43
N VAL A 197 -25.81 -22.01 7.43
CA VAL A 197 -26.02 -21.56 8.82
C VAL A 197 -24.85 -20.71 9.34
N ASN A 198 -25.12 -19.89 10.36
CA ASN A 198 -24.14 -18.96 10.93
C ASN A 198 -23.11 -19.69 11.83
N PRO A 199 -21.80 -19.38 11.73
CA PRO A 199 -20.76 -20.03 12.55
C PRO A 199 -20.88 -19.75 14.05
N HIS A 200 -21.42 -18.60 14.46
CA HIS A 200 -21.57 -18.23 15.87
C HIS A 200 -22.83 -18.84 16.51
N ASN A 201 -23.80 -19.24 15.70
CA ASN A 201 -25.00 -19.95 16.15
C ASN A 201 -25.69 -20.63 14.96
N ARG A 202 -25.60 -21.96 14.87
CA ARG A 202 -26.13 -22.77 13.76
C ARG A 202 -27.66 -22.78 13.60
N LYS A 203 -28.41 -22.11 14.47
CA LYS A 203 -29.86 -21.86 14.31
C LYS A 203 -30.18 -20.51 13.67
N LEU A 204 -29.16 -19.69 13.44
CA LEU A 204 -29.29 -18.38 12.82
C LEU A 204 -28.81 -18.41 11.37
N THR A 205 -29.36 -17.52 10.56
CA THR A 205 -28.90 -17.32 9.19
C THR A 205 -27.53 -16.62 9.18
N PRO A 206 -26.64 -16.94 8.22
CA PRO A 206 -25.47 -16.12 7.96
C PRO A 206 -25.83 -14.78 7.31
N GLY A 207 -27.11 -14.52 7.02
CA GLY A 207 -27.57 -13.37 6.27
C GLY A 207 -27.52 -13.65 4.77
N GLY A 208 -27.74 -12.61 3.96
CA GLY A 208 -27.80 -12.79 2.53
C GLY A 208 -27.92 -11.50 1.75
N SER A 209 -27.82 -11.56 0.43
CA SER A 209 -27.76 -12.80 -0.37
C SER A 209 -26.38 -13.43 -0.55
N SER A 210 -25.30 -12.79 -0.10
CA SER A 210 -23.95 -13.40 -0.10
C SER A 210 -23.70 -14.19 1.19
N GLY A 211 -24.66 -15.03 1.60
CA GLY A 211 -24.64 -15.72 2.89
C GLY A 211 -23.55 -16.79 2.99
N GLY A 212 -23.25 -17.49 1.89
CA GLY A 212 -22.12 -18.41 1.82
C GLY A 212 -20.78 -17.69 2.03
N GLU A 213 -20.59 -16.50 1.46
CA GLU A 213 -19.43 -15.64 1.77
C GLU A 213 -19.41 -15.23 3.24
N GLY A 214 -20.54 -14.77 3.81
CA GLY A 214 -20.63 -14.44 5.23
C GLY A 214 -20.17 -15.59 6.14
N ALA A 215 -20.70 -16.79 5.91
CA ALA A 215 -20.30 -18.00 6.65
C ALA A 215 -18.82 -18.37 6.42
N SER A 216 -18.33 -18.26 5.18
CA SER A 216 -16.93 -18.47 4.81
C SER A 216 -16.00 -17.56 5.61
N LEU A 217 -16.23 -16.24 5.60
CA LEU A 217 -15.38 -15.26 6.29
C LEU A 217 -15.54 -15.34 7.82
N GLY A 218 -16.75 -15.58 8.31
CA GLY A 218 -17.00 -15.78 9.74
C GLY A 218 -16.30 -17.01 10.33
N PHE A 219 -16.02 -18.01 9.49
CA PHE A 219 -15.26 -19.22 9.83
C PHE A 219 -13.83 -19.21 9.30
N ARG A 220 -13.39 -18.10 8.67
CA ARG A 220 -12.05 -17.91 8.07
C ARG A 220 -11.67 -18.97 7.03
N CYS A 221 -12.63 -19.40 6.21
CA CYS A 221 -12.43 -20.34 5.10
C CYS A 221 -11.75 -19.70 3.88
N ALA A 222 -11.71 -18.37 3.83
CA ALA A 222 -11.05 -17.56 2.80
C ALA A 222 -10.44 -16.32 3.43
N VAL A 223 -9.49 -15.69 2.74
CA VAL A 223 -8.92 -14.39 3.15
C VAL A 223 -9.86 -13.26 2.76
N LEU A 224 -10.40 -13.34 1.53
CA LEU A 224 -11.31 -12.39 0.92
C LEU A 224 -12.46 -13.15 0.27
N GLY A 225 -13.65 -12.55 0.30
CA GLY A 225 -14.84 -13.04 -0.38
C GLY A 225 -15.36 -12.04 -1.39
N VAL A 226 -15.90 -12.53 -2.50
CA VAL A 226 -16.55 -11.70 -3.52
C VAL A 226 -18.06 -11.87 -3.43
N GLY A 227 -18.75 -10.82 -3.00
CA GLY A 227 -20.21 -10.78 -2.93
C GLY A 227 -20.81 -9.68 -3.81
N THR A 228 -22.14 -9.63 -3.84
CA THR A 228 -22.91 -8.58 -4.53
C THR A 228 -23.91 -7.92 -3.60
N ASP A 229 -24.22 -6.64 -3.82
CA ASP A 229 -25.07 -5.83 -2.95
C ASP A 229 -26.00 -4.90 -3.76
N ILE A 230 -27.31 -5.21 -3.75
CA ILE A 230 -28.37 -4.34 -4.28
C ILE A 230 -29.27 -3.78 -3.17
N GLY A 231 -29.26 -4.40 -1.99
CA GLY A 231 -30.09 -4.01 -0.84
C GLY A 231 -29.47 -4.29 0.54
N GLY A 232 -28.22 -4.73 0.60
CA GLY A 232 -27.55 -5.19 1.83
C GLY A 232 -26.72 -6.47 1.68
N SER A 233 -26.73 -7.08 0.50
CA SER A 233 -26.26 -8.46 0.30
C SER A 233 -24.76 -8.71 0.50
N VAL A 234 -23.92 -7.69 0.70
CA VAL A 234 -22.54 -7.82 1.21
C VAL A 234 -22.47 -7.47 2.70
N ARG A 235 -23.16 -6.40 3.09
CA ARG A 235 -23.09 -5.84 4.45
C ARG A 235 -23.78 -6.69 5.51
N VAL A 236 -24.98 -7.22 5.22
CA VAL A 236 -25.70 -8.05 6.19
C VAL A 236 -24.97 -9.36 6.47
N PRO A 237 -24.50 -10.14 5.47
CA PRO A 237 -23.75 -11.35 5.78
C PRO A 237 -22.42 -11.08 6.49
N ALA A 238 -21.73 -9.98 6.17
CA ALA A 238 -20.58 -9.54 6.96
C ALA A 238 -20.98 -9.24 8.42
N ALA A 239 -22.04 -8.46 8.62
CA ALA A 239 -22.51 -8.08 9.95
C ALA A 239 -22.95 -9.30 10.80
N PHE A 240 -23.70 -10.23 10.21
CA PHE A 240 -24.23 -11.41 10.92
C PHE A 240 -23.14 -12.40 11.29
N CYS A 241 -22.09 -12.53 10.48
CA CYS A 241 -21.00 -13.47 10.72
C CYS A 241 -19.78 -12.85 11.41
N GLY A 242 -19.84 -11.57 11.77
CA GLY A 242 -18.76 -10.87 12.48
C GLY A 242 -17.55 -10.55 11.58
N ALA A 243 -17.78 -10.28 10.31
CA ALA A 243 -16.80 -9.90 9.31
C ALA A 243 -16.97 -8.44 8.87
N TYR A 244 -16.07 -7.98 8.01
CA TYR A 244 -16.15 -6.67 7.36
C TYR A 244 -16.72 -6.81 5.95
N GLY A 245 -17.53 -5.86 5.53
CA GLY A 245 -18.11 -5.86 4.18
C GLY A 245 -18.22 -4.45 3.63
N LEU A 246 -17.62 -4.21 2.47
CA LEU A 246 -17.73 -2.94 1.76
C LEU A 246 -18.85 -3.03 0.74
N ARG A 247 -19.75 -2.06 0.73
CA ARG A 247 -20.58 -1.72 -0.42
C ARG A 247 -19.99 -0.46 -1.04
N THR A 248 -19.48 -0.56 -2.26
CA THR A 248 -18.96 0.58 -3.01
C THR A 248 -20.10 1.44 -3.58
N THR A 249 -19.77 2.66 -3.98
CA THR A 249 -20.58 3.43 -4.94
C THR A 249 -20.79 2.59 -6.21
N ALA A 250 -21.98 2.64 -6.81
CA ALA A 250 -22.24 1.92 -8.05
C ALA A 250 -21.28 2.33 -9.18
N LEU A 251 -21.01 1.40 -10.09
CA LEU A 251 -20.09 1.59 -11.24
C LEU A 251 -18.63 1.82 -10.84
N ARG A 252 -18.23 1.48 -9.59
CA ARG A 252 -16.83 1.50 -9.15
C ARG A 252 -16.09 0.23 -9.55
N ASN A 253 -16.63 -0.93 -9.21
CA ASN A 253 -16.05 -2.24 -9.53
C ASN A 253 -16.71 -2.86 -10.78
N PRO A 254 -15.95 -3.63 -11.60
CA PRO A 254 -16.47 -4.27 -12.82
C PRO A 254 -17.56 -5.29 -12.51
N TYR A 255 -18.71 -5.17 -13.17
CA TYR A 255 -19.88 -6.03 -12.95
C TYR A 255 -20.12 -7.01 -14.12
N LYS A 256 -19.39 -6.87 -15.23
CA LYS A 256 -19.49 -7.77 -16.38
C LYS A 256 -19.21 -9.22 -15.98
N GLY A 257 -20.12 -10.12 -16.35
CA GLY A 257 -20.07 -11.55 -16.07
C GLY A 257 -20.80 -11.99 -14.79
N VAL A 258 -21.53 -11.10 -14.13
CA VAL A 258 -22.50 -11.52 -13.09
C VAL A 258 -23.78 -12.00 -13.78
N VAL A 259 -24.27 -13.18 -13.38
CA VAL A 259 -25.51 -13.78 -13.87
C VAL A 259 -26.64 -13.45 -12.89
N LEU A 260 -27.75 -12.91 -13.40
CA LEU A 260 -28.94 -12.65 -12.60
C LEU A 260 -30.18 -12.58 -13.48
N ALA A 261 -31.35 -12.67 -12.85
CA ALA A 261 -32.60 -12.35 -13.51
C ALA A 261 -32.81 -10.84 -13.51
N GLY A 262 -33.17 -10.27 -14.66
CA GLY A 262 -33.51 -8.84 -14.78
C GLY A 262 -32.44 -7.99 -15.46
N ASP A 263 -31.66 -8.57 -16.38
CA ASP A 263 -30.68 -7.83 -17.18
C ASP A 263 -31.28 -6.55 -17.77
N GLY A 264 -30.54 -5.45 -17.66
CA GLY A 264 -30.97 -4.13 -18.13
C GLY A 264 -31.71 -3.27 -17.09
N GLN A 265 -31.94 -3.75 -15.87
CA GLN A 265 -32.41 -2.87 -14.78
C GLN A 265 -31.29 -1.87 -14.43
N GLU A 266 -31.58 -0.58 -14.57
CA GLU A 266 -30.65 0.51 -14.22
C GLU A 266 -31.13 1.41 -13.07
N SER A 267 -32.37 1.21 -12.62
CA SER A 267 -33.01 2.08 -11.62
C SER A 267 -32.37 1.94 -10.23
N ILE A 268 -31.88 0.75 -9.86
CA ILE A 268 -31.13 0.51 -8.64
C ILE A 268 -29.99 -0.44 -8.99
N ARG A 269 -28.80 0.12 -9.16
CA ARG A 269 -27.64 -0.65 -9.60
C ARG A 269 -27.10 -1.50 -8.46
N CYS A 270 -27.00 -2.79 -8.72
CA CYS A 270 -26.24 -3.72 -7.88
C CYS A 270 -24.74 -3.39 -7.97
N VAL A 271 -23.99 -3.70 -6.92
CA VAL A 271 -22.53 -3.63 -6.92
C VAL A 271 -21.93 -4.98 -6.60
N ILE A 272 -20.74 -5.26 -7.14
CA ILE A 272 -19.89 -6.38 -6.72
C ILE A 272 -18.78 -5.83 -5.81
N SER A 273 -18.57 -6.40 -4.63
CA SER A 273 -17.70 -5.80 -3.61
C SER A 273 -17.19 -6.85 -2.59
N PRO A 274 -16.09 -6.53 -1.87
CA PRO A 274 -15.43 -7.52 -1.01
C PRO A 274 -16.09 -7.70 0.37
N LEU A 275 -16.01 -8.93 0.86
CA LEU A 275 -16.07 -9.29 2.28
C LEU A 275 -14.67 -9.68 2.75
N ALA A 276 -14.31 -9.33 3.98
CA ALA A 276 -12.99 -9.62 4.55
C ALA A 276 -13.04 -9.76 6.07
N ASN A 277 -11.92 -10.17 6.68
CA ASN A 277 -11.76 -10.13 8.14
C ASN A 277 -11.04 -8.88 8.66
N SER A 278 -10.64 -7.95 7.77
CA SER A 278 -10.02 -6.69 8.13
C SER A 278 -10.31 -5.58 7.13
N ILE A 279 -10.22 -4.31 7.57
CA ILE A 279 -10.29 -3.14 6.68
C ILE A 279 -9.07 -3.08 5.74
N ALA A 280 -7.90 -3.53 6.22
CA ALA A 280 -6.69 -3.58 5.41
C ALA A 280 -6.87 -4.46 4.16
N ASP A 281 -7.53 -5.61 4.31
CA ASP A 281 -7.80 -6.51 3.19
C ASP A 281 -8.86 -5.95 2.23
N ILE A 282 -9.84 -5.19 2.73
CA ILE A 282 -10.78 -4.44 1.86
C ILE A 282 -10.02 -3.42 1.00
N ASN A 283 -9.10 -2.66 1.59
CA ASN A 283 -8.27 -1.70 0.87
C ASN A 283 -7.36 -2.40 -0.15
N LEU A 284 -6.75 -3.52 0.23
CA LEU A 284 -5.92 -4.34 -0.63
C LEU A 284 -6.70 -4.83 -1.86
N PHE A 285 -7.90 -5.38 -1.65
CA PHE A 285 -8.78 -5.83 -2.72
C PHE A 285 -9.13 -4.69 -3.68
N GLN A 286 -9.64 -3.56 -3.16
CA GLN A 286 -10.08 -2.44 -3.99
C GLN A 286 -8.94 -1.87 -4.82
N LYS A 287 -7.75 -1.72 -4.22
CA LYS A 287 -6.56 -1.27 -4.91
C LYS A 287 -6.13 -2.25 -6.01
N ALA A 288 -6.03 -3.54 -5.69
CA ALA A 288 -5.60 -4.56 -6.64
C ALA A 288 -6.50 -4.66 -7.89
N ILE A 289 -7.80 -4.40 -7.75
CA ILE A 289 -8.75 -4.40 -8.86
C ILE A 289 -8.66 -3.10 -9.67
N LEU A 290 -8.73 -1.94 -9.02
CA LEU A 290 -8.85 -0.65 -9.73
C LEU A 290 -7.53 -0.15 -10.32
N ASP A 291 -6.37 -0.59 -9.80
CA ASP A 291 -5.05 -0.30 -10.39
C ASP A 291 -4.87 -0.95 -11.77
N GLN A 292 -5.71 -1.94 -12.12
CA GLN A 292 -5.72 -2.59 -13.42
C GLN A 292 -6.64 -1.90 -14.44
N GLU A 293 -7.20 -0.73 -14.10
CA GLU A 293 -7.99 0.12 -15.00
C GLU A 293 -9.16 -0.62 -15.70
N PRO A 294 -10.06 -1.29 -14.95
CA PRO A 294 -11.11 -2.15 -15.51
C PRO A 294 -12.08 -1.44 -16.48
N TRP A 295 -12.16 -0.12 -16.42
CA TRP A 295 -12.97 0.72 -17.32
C TRP A 295 -12.49 0.67 -18.79
N GLU A 296 -11.27 0.22 -19.06
CA GLU A 296 -10.79 -0.04 -20.42
C GLU A 296 -11.45 -1.28 -21.05
N GLU A 297 -11.95 -2.23 -20.25
CA GLU A 297 -12.71 -3.39 -20.72
C GLU A 297 -14.24 -3.24 -20.54
N GLU A 298 -14.68 -2.61 -19.44
CA GLU A 298 -16.10 -2.35 -19.14
C GLU A 298 -16.37 -0.84 -19.10
N THR A 299 -16.79 -0.30 -20.26
CA THR A 299 -16.92 1.15 -20.49
C THR A 299 -18.06 1.84 -19.72
N SER A 300 -18.92 1.07 -19.03
CA SER A 300 -19.96 1.62 -18.14
C SER A 300 -19.40 2.10 -16.80
N LEU A 301 -18.16 1.69 -16.45
CA LEU A 301 -17.53 2.05 -15.19
C LEU A 301 -17.09 3.52 -15.17
N VAL A 302 -17.07 4.09 -13.97
CA VAL A 302 -16.46 5.40 -13.76
C VAL A 302 -14.94 5.22 -13.63
N PRO A 303 -14.12 5.87 -14.48
CA PRO A 303 -12.67 5.68 -14.49
C PRO A 303 -12.00 6.42 -13.32
N LEU A 304 -12.20 5.90 -12.11
CA LEU A 304 -11.74 6.51 -10.86
C LEU A 304 -10.79 5.57 -10.11
N PRO A 305 -9.46 5.80 -10.21
CA PRO A 305 -8.45 5.02 -9.51
C PRO A 305 -8.68 4.97 -8.00
N TRP A 306 -8.23 3.90 -7.34
CA TRP A 306 -8.27 3.81 -5.87
C TRP A 306 -7.16 4.67 -5.27
N LYS A 307 -7.52 5.85 -4.77
CA LYS A 307 -6.55 6.77 -4.16
C LYS A 307 -6.31 6.36 -2.72
N GLN A 308 -5.05 6.39 -2.26
CA GLN A 308 -4.78 6.21 -0.84
C GLN A 308 -5.30 7.44 -0.09
N ALA A 309 -6.47 7.32 0.54
CA ALA A 309 -6.99 8.34 1.42
C ALA A 309 -6.06 8.47 2.65
N PRO A 310 -5.78 9.70 3.13
CA PRO A 310 -5.05 9.87 4.37
C PRO A 310 -5.83 9.19 5.51
N PRO A 311 -5.16 8.62 6.52
CA PRO A 311 -5.85 8.05 7.67
C PRO A 311 -6.80 9.07 8.28
N ALA A 312 -8.05 8.65 8.53
CA ALA A 312 -9.02 9.49 9.21
C ALA A 312 -8.49 9.88 10.59
N LYS A 313 -8.66 11.15 10.95
CA LYS A 313 -8.24 11.69 12.26
C LYS A 313 -9.44 11.85 13.15
N VAL A 314 -9.26 11.56 14.44
CA VAL A 314 -10.29 11.68 15.48
C VAL A 314 -10.95 13.06 15.48
N ASP A 315 -10.16 14.12 15.39
CA ASP A 315 -10.60 15.52 15.38
C ASP A 315 -10.95 16.04 13.97
N GLY A 316 -10.80 15.20 12.94
CA GLY A 316 -10.99 15.56 11.54
C GLY A 316 -12.33 15.13 10.94
N ILE A 317 -13.18 14.40 11.69
CA ILE A 317 -14.44 13.85 11.17
C ILE A 317 -15.62 14.17 12.09
N THR A 318 -16.80 14.43 11.48
CA THR A 318 -18.08 14.44 12.21
C THR A 318 -18.89 13.19 11.88
N VAL A 319 -19.20 12.39 12.90
CA VAL A 319 -20.02 11.18 12.77
C VAL A 319 -21.44 11.46 13.25
N GLY A 320 -22.40 11.39 12.33
CA GLY A 320 -23.83 11.42 12.62
C GLY A 320 -24.30 10.03 13.07
N VAL A 321 -25.18 9.94 14.06
CA VAL A 321 -25.70 8.66 14.57
C VAL A 321 -27.17 8.54 14.23
N ILE A 322 -27.52 7.51 13.46
CA ILE A 322 -28.90 7.06 13.29
C ILE A 322 -29.14 5.94 14.30
N TRP A 323 -29.96 6.22 15.31
CA TRP A 323 -30.29 5.26 16.39
C TRP A 323 -31.27 4.18 15.92
N ASP A 324 -32.28 4.59 15.17
CA ASP A 324 -33.21 3.74 14.44
C ASP A 324 -33.54 4.39 13.10
N ASP A 325 -34.07 3.63 12.14
CA ASP A 325 -34.41 4.13 10.80
C ASP A 325 -35.71 4.94 10.74
N GLY A 326 -36.35 5.20 11.88
CA GLY A 326 -37.64 5.86 11.99
C GLY A 326 -38.84 4.96 11.64
N VAL A 327 -38.62 3.69 11.30
CA VAL A 327 -39.66 2.76 10.83
C VAL A 327 -39.74 1.51 11.71
N VAL A 328 -38.62 0.83 11.95
CA VAL A 328 -38.54 -0.37 12.80
C VAL A 328 -37.49 -0.20 13.87
N HIS A 329 -37.85 -0.48 15.11
CA HIS A 329 -36.97 -0.38 16.27
C HIS A 329 -35.89 -1.48 16.25
N PRO A 330 -34.61 -1.13 16.49
CA PRO A 330 -33.57 -2.13 16.66
C PRO A 330 -33.81 -3.00 17.89
N HIS A 331 -33.39 -4.25 17.83
CA HIS A 331 -33.38 -5.13 18.99
C HIS A 331 -32.34 -4.65 20.03
N PRO A 332 -32.56 -4.94 21.32
CA PRO A 332 -31.67 -4.56 22.42
C PRO A 332 -30.16 -4.74 22.20
N PRO A 333 -29.64 -5.85 21.62
CA PRO A 333 -28.19 -6.02 21.43
C PRO A 333 -27.60 -4.99 20.46
N VAL A 334 -28.33 -4.61 19.41
CA VAL A 334 -27.89 -3.61 18.44
C VAL A 334 -27.93 -2.21 19.05
N SER A 335 -29.01 -1.88 19.77
CA SER A 335 -29.13 -0.64 20.54
C SER A 335 -27.99 -0.49 21.56
N ARG A 336 -27.60 -1.58 22.24
CA ARG A 336 -26.43 -1.60 23.13
C ARG A 336 -25.13 -1.39 22.37
N GLY A 337 -24.93 -2.10 21.26
CA GLY A 337 -23.74 -1.94 20.42
C GLY A 337 -23.54 -0.51 19.95
N LEU A 338 -24.62 0.13 19.49
CA LEU A 338 -24.60 1.51 19.03
C LEU A 338 -24.31 2.50 20.18
N ARG A 339 -24.95 2.34 21.34
CA ARG A 339 -24.64 3.15 22.54
C ARG A 339 -23.17 3.04 22.93
N ARG A 340 -22.64 1.82 22.98
CA ARG A 340 -21.23 1.59 23.33
C ARG A 340 -20.28 2.22 22.31
N ALA A 341 -20.58 2.10 21.02
CA ALA A 341 -19.80 2.74 19.96
C ALA A 341 -19.79 4.27 20.11
N VAL A 342 -20.96 4.88 20.33
CA VAL A 342 -21.09 6.33 20.54
C VAL A 342 -20.32 6.80 21.76
N GLU A 343 -20.41 6.08 22.89
CA GLU A 343 -19.64 6.39 24.10
C GLU A 343 -18.13 6.35 23.83
N LYS A 344 -17.63 5.30 23.17
CA LYS A 344 -16.20 5.16 22.86
C LYS A 344 -15.72 6.23 21.88
N LEU A 345 -16.50 6.54 20.85
CA LEU A 345 -16.17 7.58 19.88
C LEU A 345 -16.09 8.96 20.53
N LYS A 346 -17.07 9.31 21.37
CA LYS A 346 -17.05 10.56 22.16
C LYS A 346 -15.85 10.60 23.11
N ALA A 347 -15.56 9.49 23.80
CA ALA A 347 -14.42 9.38 24.70
C ALA A 347 -13.06 9.50 23.97
N ALA A 348 -12.97 8.99 22.74
CA ALA A 348 -11.79 9.13 21.90
C ALA A 348 -11.61 10.58 21.39
N GLY A 349 -12.65 11.42 21.42
CA GLY A 349 -12.62 12.81 20.94
C GLY A 349 -13.25 13.02 19.57
N VAL A 350 -13.90 12.00 18.99
CA VAL A 350 -14.63 12.13 17.73
C VAL A 350 -15.85 13.01 17.94
N LYS A 351 -16.10 13.94 16.99
CA LYS A 351 -17.32 14.75 17.02
C LYS A 351 -18.51 13.89 16.61
N VAL A 352 -19.27 13.44 17.61
CA VAL A 352 -20.47 12.63 17.41
C VAL A 352 -21.72 13.47 17.62
N VAL A 353 -22.62 13.45 16.64
CA VAL A 353 -23.91 14.17 16.67
C VAL A 353 -25.06 13.21 16.38
N ASP A 354 -26.23 13.45 16.97
CA ASP A 354 -27.42 12.71 16.57
C ASP A 354 -27.84 13.13 15.15
N PHE A 355 -28.21 12.14 14.33
CA PHE A 355 -28.68 12.36 12.98
C PHE A 355 -30.05 11.71 12.82
N GLU A 356 -31.09 12.55 12.80
CA GLU A 356 -32.45 12.08 12.52
C GLU A 356 -32.52 11.49 11.10
N PRO A 357 -32.99 10.24 10.91
CA PRO A 357 -33.13 9.64 9.59
C PRO A 357 -34.00 10.53 8.68
N TYR A 358 -33.50 10.83 7.48
CA TYR A 358 -34.20 11.74 6.57
C TYR A 358 -35.17 10.96 5.67
N GLU A 359 -36.46 10.96 6.04
CA GLU A 359 -37.57 10.40 5.25
C GLU A 359 -37.33 8.96 4.72
N HIS A 360 -36.82 8.05 5.56
CA HIS A 360 -36.50 6.67 5.13
C HIS A 360 -37.70 5.92 4.56
N ALA A 361 -38.92 6.15 5.08
CA ALA A 361 -40.15 5.61 4.50
C ALA A 361 -40.40 6.06 3.05
N ARG A 362 -40.15 7.34 2.73
CA ARG A 362 -40.22 7.86 1.35
C ARG A 362 -39.18 7.17 0.46
N GLY A 363 -37.97 6.96 0.98
CA GLY A 363 -36.93 6.21 0.29
C GLY A 363 -37.36 4.77 0.00
N TRP A 364 -37.97 4.10 0.98
CA TRP A 364 -38.52 2.76 0.85
C TRP A 364 -39.61 2.67 -0.22
N ASP A 365 -40.57 3.59 -0.22
CA ASP A 365 -41.67 3.62 -1.20
C ASP A 365 -41.17 3.72 -2.65
N ILE A 366 -40.09 4.46 -2.88
CA ILE A 366 -39.45 4.57 -4.20
C ILE A 366 -38.70 3.27 -4.52
N LEU A 367 -37.88 2.79 -3.57
CA LEU A 367 -37.00 1.65 -3.75
C LEU A 367 -37.74 0.35 -4.01
N ALA A 368 -38.79 0.06 -3.23
CA ALA A 368 -39.56 -1.18 -3.32
C ALA A 368 -40.14 -1.39 -4.73
N ALA A 369 -40.68 -0.32 -5.33
CA ALA A 369 -41.19 -0.36 -6.70
C ALA A 369 -40.08 -0.56 -7.75
N LEU A 370 -38.90 0.00 -7.50
CA LEU A 370 -37.75 -0.09 -8.41
C LEU A 370 -36.99 -1.41 -8.33
N TYR A 371 -37.16 -2.23 -7.29
CA TYR A 371 -36.59 -3.58 -7.25
C TYR A 371 -37.25 -4.54 -8.25
N PHE A 372 -38.56 -4.37 -8.49
CA PHE A 372 -39.34 -5.24 -9.37
C PHE A 372 -40.15 -4.43 -10.39
N PRO A 373 -39.48 -3.66 -11.28
CA PRO A 373 -40.17 -2.80 -12.24
C PRO A 373 -41.01 -3.62 -13.24
N ASP A 374 -40.66 -4.89 -13.45
CA ASP A 374 -41.38 -5.85 -14.31
C ASP A 374 -42.42 -6.68 -13.54
N ALA A 375 -42.81 -6.27 -12.32
CA ALA A 375 -43.67 -7.04 -11.43
C ALA A 375 -43.09 -8.41 -10.99
N ALA A 376 -41.75 -8.52 -10.95
CA ALA A 376 -41.00 -9.74 -10.69
C ALA A 376 -41.32 -10.86 -11.69
N LYS A 377 -41.80 -10.50 -12.88
CA LYS A 377 -42.29 -11.45 -13.88
C LYS A 377 -41.17 -12.37 -14.32
N LEU A 378 -39.99 -11.82 -14.63
CA LEU A 378 -38.88 -12.62 -15.13
C LEU A 378 -38.43 -13.66 -14.09
N GLN A 379 -38.28 -13.27 -12.82
CA GLN A 379 -37.93 -14.20 -11.75
C GLN A 379 -38.99 -15.30 -11.59
N LYS A 380 -40.28 -14.94 -11.65
CA LYS A 380 -41.40 -15.90 -11.58
C LYS A 380 -41.41 -16.87 -12.76
N ASP A 381 -41.16 -16.38 -13.98
CA ASP A 381 -41.09 -17.21 -15.18
C ASP A 381 -39.94 -18.24 -15.08
N ILE A 382 -38.76 -17.81 -14.62
CA ILE A 382 -37.60 -18.70 -14.44
C ILE A 382 -37.86 -19.77 -13.38
N LEU A 383 -38.48 -19.41 -12.24
CA LEU A 383 -38.90 -20.38 -11.21
C LEU A 383 -39.93 -21.38 -11.77
N ALA A 384 -40.87 -20.90 -12.59
CA ALA A 384 -41.86 -21.76 -13.23
C ALA A 384 -41.23 -22.72 -14.25
N GLU A 385 -40.23 -22.27 -15.01
CA GLU A 385 -39.46 -23.09 -15.93
C GLU A 385 -38.67 -24.19 -15.21
N GLY A 386 -38.05 -23.86 -14.08
CA GLY A 386 -37.31 -24.83 -13.28
C GLY A 386 -38.22 -25.81 -12.54
N GLY A 387 -39.44 -25.40 -12.21
CA GLY A 387 -40.46 -26.21 -11.55
C GLY A 387 -40.21 -26.45 -10.06
N GLU A 388 -39.30 -25.69 -9.45
CA GLU A 388 -39.01 -25.73 -8.02
C GLU A 388 -40.14 -25.12 -7.17
N PRO A 389 -40.27 -25.56 -5.90
CA PRO A 389 -41.11 -24.83 -4.95
C PRO A 389 -40.54 -23.43 -4.69
N VAL A 390 -41.43 -22.43 -4.66
CA VAL A 390 -41.10 -21.05 -4.30
C VAL A 390 -40.93 -20.96 -2.80
N ALA A 391 -39.78 -20.46 -2.34
CA ALA A 391 -39.50 -20.29 -0.92
C ALA A 391 -40.42 -19.22 -0.30
N PRO A 392 -40.75 -19.33 1.00
CA PRO A 392 -41.57 -18.33 1.69
C PRO A 392 -40.97 -16.91 1.64
N LEU A 393 -39.64 -16.77 1.78
CA LEU A 393 -38.97 -15.47 1.66
C LEU A 393 -39.00 -14.93 0.22
N THR A 394 -38.98 -15.79 -0.80
CA THR A 394 -39.13 -15.37 -2.21
C THR A 394 -40.52 -14.79 -2.43
N THR A 395 -41.54 -15.47 -1.91
CA THR A 395 -42.93 -14.99 -1.95
C THR A 395 -43.05 -13.66 -1.22
N TRP A 396 -42.47 -13.54 -0.03
CA TRP A 396 -42.46 -12.29 0.74
C TRP A 396 -41.76 -11.15 -0.02
N ALA A 397 -40.58 -11.39 -0.61
CA ALA A 397 -39.86 -10.38 -1.37
C ALA A 397 -40.66 -9.93 -2.61
N PHE A 398 -41.26 -10.86 -3.35
CA PHE A 398 -42.05 -10.53 -4.54
C PHE A 398 -43.39 -9.86 -4.23
N ASN A 399 -43.87 -9.89 -2.98
CA ASN A 399 -45.05 -9.14 -2.57
C ASN A 399 -44.83 -7.62 -2.54
N TYR A 400 -43.58 -7.15 -2.59
CA TYR A 400 -43.29 -5.73 -2.81
C TYR A 400 -43.45 -5.31 -4.27
N ALA A 401 -43.49 -6.26 -5.21
CA ALA A 401 -43.75 -5.96 -6.60
C ALA A 401 -45.20 -5.46 -6.79
N ARG A 402 -45.40 -4.52 -7.71
CA ARG A 402 -46.75 -4.11 -8.12
C ARG A 402 -47.47 -5.29 -8.80
N PRO A 403 -48.82 -5.29 -8.83
CA PRO A 403 -49.58 -6.31 -9.56
C PRO A 403 -49.27 -6.33 -11.05
N GLU A 404 -49.03 -5.15 -11.63
CA GLU A 404 -48.72 -4.96 -13.05
C GLU A 404 -47.33 -4.30 -13.19
N PRO A 405 -46.58 -4.61 -14.27
CA PRO A 405 -45.32 -3.96 -14.58
C PRO A 405 -45.45 -2.43 -14.66
N LEU A 406 -44.37 -1.73 -14.30
CA LEU A 406 -44.26 -0.30 -14.52
C LEU A 406 -44.20 -0.01 -16.03
N THR A 407 -44.96 0.99 -16.47
CA THR A 407 -44.71 1.61 -17.77
C THR A 407 -43.38 2.35 -17.76
N VAL A 408 -42.81 2.61 -18.94
CA VAL A 408 -41.57 3.39 -19.08
C VAL A 408 -41.71 4.76 -18.40
N ALA A 409 -42.85 5.42 -18.56
CA ALA A 409 -43.12 6.73 -17.95
C ALA A 409 -43.14 6.66 -16.41
N GLU A 410 -43.80 5.65 -15.83
CA GLU A 410 -43.81 5.47 -14.36
C GLU A 410 -42.41 5.15 -13.82
N ASN A 411 -41.63 4.32 -14.51
CA ASN A 411 -40.25 4.04 -14.13
C ASN A 411 -39.38 5.30 -14.19
N TRP A 412 -39.52 6.13 -15.23
CA TRP A 412 -38.83 7.42 -15.32
C TRP A 412 -39.24 8.37 -14.20
N GLU A 413 -40.53 8.43 -13.85
CA GLU A 413 -41.01 9.25 -12.75
C GLU A 413 -40.40 8.80 -11.41
N LEU A 414 -40.32 7.49 -11.15
CA LEU A 414 -39.64 6.96 -9.98
C LEU A 414 -38.14 7.28 -9.98
N ASN A 415 -37.47 7.24 -11.14
CA ASN A 415 -36.08 7.66 -11.26
C ASN A 415 -35.88 9.15 -10.95
N VAL A 416 -36.80 10.01 -11.40
CA VAL A 416 -36.79 11.44 -11.04
C VAL A 416 -36.96 11.62 -9.52
N ARG A 417 -37.90 10.89 -8.91
CA ARG A 417 -38.10 10.91 -7.46
C ARG A 417 -36.89 10.40 -6.68
N ARG A 418 -36.21 9.36 -7.19
CA ARG A 418 -34.96 8.83 -6.65
C ARG A 418 -33.86 9.88 -6.65
N GLU A 419 -33.63 10.57 -7.77
CA GLU A 419 -32.61 11.61 -7.87
C GLU A 419 -32.92 12.80 -6.96
N ALA A 420 -34.19 13.20 -6.86
CA ALA A 420 -34.61 14.21 -5.89
C ALA A 420 -34.31 13.78 -4.45
N TYR A 421 -34.61 12.53 -4.09
CA TYR A 421 -34.33 11.98 -2.76
C TYR A 421 -32.83 11.94 -2.45
N ARG A 422 -31.99 11.53 -3.42
CA ARG A 422 -30.52 11.58 -3.29
C ARG A 422 -30.01 13.00 -3.02
N ALA A 423 -30.49 13.97 -3.80
CA ALA A 423 -30.12 15.37 -3.64
C ALA A 423 -30.55 15.94 -2.28
N ASP A 424 -31.78 15.64 -1.85
CA ASP A 424 -32.31 16.03 -0.55
C ASP A 424 -31.46 15.45 0.61
N TYR A 425 -31.17 14.15 0.58
CA TYR A 425 -30.41 13.50 1.63
C TYR A 425 -28.97 14.03 1.72
N HIS A 426 -28.31 14.23 0.58
CA HIS A 426 -26.99 14.85 0.51
C HIS A 426 -26.99 16.28 1.07
N ARG A 427 -28.01 17.08 0.73
CA ARG A 427 -28.21 18.42 1.27
C ARG A 427 -28.35 18.38 2.80
N VAL A 428 -29.15 17.47 3.35
CA VAL A 428 -29.33 17.32 4.80
C VAL A 428 -28.05 16.92 5.52
N MET A 429 -27.27 15.98 4.98
CA MET A 429 -25.96 15.65 5.54
C MET A 429 -25.04 16.87 5.58
N LYS A 430 -25.02 17.67 4.50
CA LYS A 430 -24.21 18.88 4.42
C LYS A 430 -24.67 19.97 5.38
N GLU A 431 -25.97 20.27 5.43
CA GLU A 431 -26.55 21.30 6.31
C GLU A 431 -26.33 20.97 7.80
N ARG A 432 -26.36 19.69 8.15
CA ARG A 432 -26.08 19.20 9.52
C ARG A 432 -24.59 19.02 9.81
N GLY A 433 -23.72 19.26 8.82
CA GLY A 433 -22.26 19.17 8.96
C GLY A 433 -21.77 17.77 9.32
N VAL A 434 -22.37 16.73 8.72
CA VAL A 434 -22.02 15.32 8.95
C VAL A 434 -21.17 14.79 7.79
N ASP A 435 -20.09 14.10 8.15
CA ASP A 435 -19.17 13.46 7.20
C ASP A 435 -19.52 12.02 6.94
N PHE A 436 -19.79 11.28 8.02
CA PHE A 436 -20.15 9.87 8.00
C PHE A 436 -21.36 9.61 8.88
N ILE A 437 -22.16 8.60 8.55
CA ILE A 437 -23.28 8.17 9.38
C ILE A 437 -22.96 6.79 9.96
N LEU A 438 -22.99 6.68 11.29
CA LEU A 438 -22.96 5.42 12.01
C LEU A 438 -24.39 4.96 12.29
N CYS A 439 -24.73 3.74 11.90
CA CYS A 439 -26.07 3.19 12.10
C CYS A 439 -26.05 1.65 12.23
N PRO A 440 -27.18 1.04 12.63
CA PRO A 440 -27.33 -0.41 12.60
C PRO A 440 -27.10 -1.01 11.21
N ALA A 441 -26.37 -2.13 11.12
CA ALA A 441 -26.24 -2.90 9.87
C ALA A 441 -27.50 -3.74 9.58
N TYR A 442 -28.32 -3.99 10.59
CA TYR A 442 -29.63 -4.64 10.54
C TYR A 442 -30.37 -4.27 11.85
N LEU A 443 -31.68 -4.49 11.91
CA LEU A 443 -32.46 -4.20 13.13
C LEU A 443 -31.98 -5.02 14.33
N GLY A 444 -31.51 -6.24 14.11
CA GLY A 444 -31.01 -7.14 15.15
C GLY A 444 -29.64 -7.71 14.82
N VAL A 445 -29.19 -8.65 15.65
CA VAL A 445 -28.13 -9.59 15.25
C VAL A 445 -28.67 -10.58 14.19
N ALA A 446 -27.91 -11.62 13.87
CA ALA A 446 -28.34 -12.63 12.92
C ALA A 446 -29.75 -13.18 13.23
N SER A 447 -30.63 -13.19 12.23
CA SER A 447 -32.02 -13.66 12.39
C SER A 447 -32.11 -15.19 12.45
N GLU A 448 -33.24 -15.73 12.93
CA GLU A 448 -33.53 -17.16 12.77
C GLU A 448 -33.67 -17.50 11.27
N LEU A 449 -33.30 -18.72 10.89
CA LEU A 449 -33.40 -19.20 9.51
C LEU A 449 -34.81 -19.00 8.93
N ALA A 450 -34.88 -18.51 7.70
CA ALA A 450 -36.06 -18.19 6.92
C ALA A 450 -36.96 -17.07 7.49
N THR A 451 -36.46 -16.23 8.42
CA THR A 451 -37.27 -15.18 9.09
C THR A 451 -36.83 -13.74 8.84
N GLY A 452 -35.75 -13.49 8.09
CA GLY A 452 -35.22 -12.16 7.78
C GLY A 452 -36.12 -11.35 6.83
N GLN A 453 -37.13 -10.68 7.38
CA GLN A 453 -38.18 -9.97 6.61
C GLN A 453 -38.10 -8.44 6.75
N TYR A 454 -36.88 -7.90 6.74
CA TYR A 454 -36.69 -6.45 6.81
C TYR A 454 -35.32 -6.00 6.30
N TRP A 455 -35.26 -5.16 5.26
CA TRP A 455 -33.99 -4.75 4.61
C TRP A 455 -33.71 -3.24 4.64
N LEU A 456 -34.59 -2.41 5.22
CA LEU A 456 -34.51 -0.95 5.05
C LEU A 456 -33.19 -0.35 5.57
N TYR A 457 -32.70 -0.83 6.73
CA TYR A 457 -31.43 -0.42 7.34
C TYR A 457 -30.23 -0.43 6.38
N THR A 458 -30.22 -1.32 5.40
CA THR A 458 -29.16 -1.38 4.38
C THR A 458 -29.61 -0.84 3.03
N ALA A 459 -30.87 -1.09 2.65
CA ALA A 459 -31.44 -0.76 1.36
C ALA A 459 -31.50 0.75 1.11
N ILE A 460 -31.66 1.56 2.17
CA ILE A 460 -31.67 3.03 2.05
C ILE A 460 -30.37 3.57 1.45
N TRP A 461 -29.25 2.90 1.73
CA TRP A 461 -27.96 3.31 1.23
C TRP A 461 -27.75 2.92 -0.24
N ASN A 462 -28.41 1.85 -0.71
CA ASN A 462 -28.42 1.48 -2.13
C ASN A 462 -29.20 2.49 -2.98
N ILE A 463 -30.40 2.89 -2.55
CA ILE A 463 -31.14 3.95 -3.25
C ILE A 463 -30.37 5.27 -3.24
N LEU A 464 -29.65 5.60 -2.16
CA LEU A 464 -28.81 6.79 -2.07
C LEU A 464 -27.47 6.69 -2.82
N ASP A 465 -27.10 5.49 -3.25
CA ASP A 465 -25.80 5.18 -3.86
C ASP A 465 -24.58 5.59 -3.02
N GLN A 466 -24.68 5.48 -1.70
CA GLN A 466 -23.61 5.82 -0.76
C GLN A 466 -22.72 4.62 -0.38
N PRO A 467 -21.38 4.77 -0.39
CA PRO A 467 -20.49 3.72 0.07
C PRO A 467 -20.69 3.44 1.56
N CYS A 468 -20.62 2.17 1.95
CA CYS A 468 -20.91 1.71 3.30
C CYS A 468 -19.97 0.58 3.70
N VAL A 469 -19.46 0.61 4.93
CA VAL A 469 -18.66 -0.48 5.50
C VAL A 469 -19.38 -1.05 6.72
N ALA A 470 -19.78 -2.32 6.66
CA ALA A 470 -20.21 -3.08 7.82
C ALA A 470 -18.99 -3.57 8.59
N PHE A 471 -19.03 -3.51 9.92
CA PHE A 471 -17.94 -3.95 10.79
C PHE A 471 -18.47 -4.50 12.13
N PRO A 472 -17.77 -5.49 12.72
CA PRO A 472 -18.10 -6.01 14.04
C PRO A 472 -17.69 -5.04 15.15
N THR A 473 -18.49 -4.93 16.20
CA THR A 473 -18.18 -4.09 17.37
C THR A 473 -17.25 -4.77 18.39
N GLY A 474 -17.00 -6.07 18.22
CA GLY A 474 -16.35 -6.93 19.22
C GLY A 474 -17.29 -7.43 20.33
N LEU A 475 -18.52 -6.92 20.39
CA LEU A 475 -19.54 -7.41 21.32
C LEU A 475 -20.33 -8.57 20.70
N LYS A 476 -20.88 -9.41 21.59
CA LYS A 476 -21.84 -10.46 21.25
C LYS A 476 -23.15 -10.23 22.01
N ALA A 477 -24.24 -10.74 21.46
CA ALA A 477 -25.53 -10.74 22.14
C ALA A 477 -25.49 -11.59 23.41
N GLU A 478 -25.93 -11.00 24.51
CA GLU A 478 -25.85 -11.57 25.86
C GLU A 478 -27.23 -11.52 26.54
N PRO A 479 -27.91 -12.67 26.74
CA PRO A 479 -29.30 -12.70 27.21
C PRO A 479 -29.56 -12.04 28.57
N SER A 480 -28.55 -11.97 29.44
CA SER A 480 -28.61 -11.33 30.76
C SER A 480 -28.62 -9.80 30.69
N ILE A 481 -28.10 -9.22 29.61
CA ILE A 481 -27.96 -7.77 29.40
C ILE A 481 -28.98 -7.28 28.38
N ASP A 482 -29.13 -8.02 27.28
CA ASP A 482 -29.97 -7.69 26.14
C ASP A 482 -31.40 -8.20 26.38
N VAL A 483 -32.04 -7.71 27.45
CA VAL A 483 -33.42 -8.09 27.78
C VAL A 483 -34.43 -7.32 26.94
N VAL A 484 -35.62 -7.91 26.75
CA VAL A 484 -36.75 -7.24 26.08
C VAL A 484 -37.10 -5.95 26.83
N GLU A 485 -37.25 -4.84 26.12
CA GLU A 485 -37.52 -3.53 26.71
C GLU A 485 -38.96 -3.46 27.21
N ALA A 486 -39.14 -3.11 28.48
CA ALA A 486 -40.46 -3.09 29.13
C ALA A 486 -41.36 -1.95 28.64
N ASP A 487 -40.76 -0.90 28.07
CA ASP A 487 -41.40 0.31 27.57
C ASP A 487 -41.50 0.35 26.03
N TYR A 488 -41.14 -0.73 25.33
CA TYR A 488 -41.31 -0.82 23.87
C TYR A 488 -42.77 -0.59 23.46
N GLN A 489 -42.97 0.29 22.48
CA GLN A 489 -44.25 0.56 21.84
C GLN A 489 -44.08 0.47 20.32
N PRO A 490 -44.80 -0.42 19.63
CA PRO A 490 -44.65 -0.58 18.19
C PRO A 490 -45.13 0.66 17.43
N ARG A 491 -44.33 1.13 16.47
CA ARG A 491 -44.68 2.24 15.57
C ARG A 491 -45.61 1.82 14.44
N SER A 492 -45.49 0.57 14.02
CA SER A 492 -46.22 -0.02 12.88
C SER A 492 -46.41 -1.52 13.07
N THR A 493 -47.19 -2.14 12.19
CA THR A 493 -47.34 -3.61 12.16
C THR A 493 -46.03 -4.32 11.80
N ASP A 494 -45.18 -3.68 11.00
CA ASP A 494 -43.85 -4.21 10.65
C ASP A 494 -42.92 -4.16 11.87
N ASP A 495 -42.92 -3.04 12.59
CA ASP A 495 -42.17 -2.86 13.83
C ASP A 495 -42.57 -3.90 14.88
N GLU A 496 -43.89 -4.05 15.12
CA GLU A 496 -44.41 -5.05 16.04
C GLU A 496 -44.00 -6.47 15.64
N ARG A 497 -44.08 -6.81 14.34
CA ARG A 497 -43.73 -8.13 13.81
C ARG A 497 -42.24 -8.42 14.01
N GLU A 498 -41.37 -7.48 13.66
CA GLU A 498 -39.92 -7.69 13.75
C GLU A 498 -39.43 -7.70 15.21
N TYR A 499 -39.97 -6.84 16.07
CA TYR A 499 -39.59 -6.81 17.47
C TYR A 499 -40.03 -8.09 18.23
N LYS A 500 -41.23 -8.63 17.93
CA LYS A 500 -41.71 -9.91 18.51
C LYS A 500 -40.83 -11.11 18.20
N LYS A 501 -39.96 -11.04 17.19
CA LYS A 501 -38.98 -12.11 16.88
C LYS A 501 -37.86 -12.17 17.93
N TYR A 502 -37.63 -11.09 18.69
CA TYR A 502 -36.54 -11.04 19.66
C TYR A 502 -36.86 -11.84 20.93
N VAL A 503 -36.14 -12.95 21.11
CA VAL A 503 -36.12 -13.76 22.32
C VAL A 503 -34.66 -13.92 22.73
N PRO A 504 -34.19 -13.27 23.81
CA PRO A 504 -32.76 -13.12 24.09
C PRO A 504 -31.96 -14.42 24.02
N SER A 505 -32.49 -15.51 24.59
CA SER A 505 -31.83 -16.83 24.65
C SER A 505 -31.56 -17.48 23.28
N LYS A 506 -32.30 -17.09 22.24
CA LYS A 506 -32.10 -17.62 20.88
C LYS A 506 -30.89 -17.02 20.18
N PHE A 507 -30.47 -15.83 20.59
CA PHE A 507 -29.48 -15.01 19.90
C PHE A 507 -28.13 -14.96 20.62
N THR A 508 -27.94 -15.76 21.68
CA THR A 508 -26.67 -15.88 22.41
C THR A 508 -25.49 -16.06 21.46
N ASP A 509 -24.38 -15.40 21.79
CA ASP A 509 -23.10 -15.39 21.06
C ASP A 509 -23.11 -14.76 19.65
N ALA A 510 -24.29 -14.38 19.13
CA ALA A 510 -24.36 -13.74 17.82
C ALA A 510 -23.59 -12.41 17.83
N PRO A 511 -22.70 -12.14 16.86
CA PRO A 511 -21.95 -10.91 16.78
C PRO A 511 -22.85 -9.69 16.67
N ILE A 512 -22.48 -8.61 17.37
CA ILE A 512 -23.10 -7.30 17.22
C ILE A 512 -22.26 -6.47 16.27
N SER A 513 -22.87 -6.04 15.17
CA SER A 513 -22.20 -5.33 14.08
C SER A 513 -22.97 -4.07 13.71
N LEU A 514 -22.24 -3.05 13.27
CA LEU A 514 -22.76 -1.76 12.82
C LEU A 514 -22.27 -1.48 11.39
N GLN A 515 -22.78 -0.41 10.77
CA GLN A 515 -22.24 0.07 9.50
C GLN A 515 -21.91 1.55 9.58
N LEU A 516 -20.83 1.94 8.88
CA LEU A 516 -20.45 3.33 8.66
C LEU A 516 -20.70 3.68 7.19
N VAL A 517 -21.46 4.73 6.97
CA VAL A 517 -21.87 5.22 5.65
C VAL A 517 -21.12 6.50 5.34
N GLY A 518 -20.57 6.61 4.14
CA GLY A 518 -19.94 7.84 3.66
C GLY A 518 -20.69 8.49 2.51
N LYS A 519 -20.07 9.53 1.96
CA LYS A 519 -20.65 10.31 0.86
C LYS A 519 -20.44 9.58 -0.47
N HIS A 520 -21.38 9.73 -1.40
CA HIS A 520 -21.29 9.20 -2.76
C HIS A 520 -19.93 9.54 -3.42
N PHE A 521 -19.27 8.56 -4.04
CA PHE A 521 -17.90 8.63 -4.59
C PHE A 521 -16.80 9.02 -3.59
N ARG A 522 -17.02 8.83 -2.29
CA ARG A 522 -16.01 8.95 -1.22
C ARG A 522 -15.70 7.59 -0.60
N ASP A 523 -15.62 6.56 -1.42
CA ASP A 523 -15.37 5.18 -1.01
C ASP A 523 -14.10 5.06 -0.15
N GLU A 524 -13.00 5.65 -0.60
CA GLU A 524 -11.70 5.59 0.09
C GLU A 524 -11.74 6.33 1.44
N ASP A 525 -12.40 7.49 1.49
CA ASP A 525 -12.61 8.23 2.74
C ASP A 525 -13.49 7.42 3.72
N THR A 526 -14.47 6.69 3.19
CA THR A 526 -15.37 5.82 3.97
C THR A 526 -14.62 4.65 4.56
N VAL A 527 -13.77 3.99 3.77
CA VAL A 527 -12.93 2.89 4.25
C VAL A 527 -11.93 3.38 5.30
N ALA A 528 -11.29 4.54 5.09
CA ALA A 528 -10.38 5.14 6.06
C ALA A 528 -11.09 5.53 7.38
N ALA A 529 -12.30 6.08 7.29
CA ALA A 529 -13.09 6.40 8.48
C ALA A 529 -13.60 5.14 9.19
N ALA A 530 -13.96 4.09 8.44
CA ALA A 530 -14.36 2.81 9.01
C ALA A 530 -13.20 2.12 9.74
N ASP A 531 -11.96 2.23 9.25
CA ASP A 531 -10.77 1.76 9.95
C ASP A 531 -10.63 2.43 11.32
N LEU A 532 -10.72 3.75 11.38
CA LEU A 532 -10.66 4.50 12.64
C LEU A 532 -11.81 4.12 13.59
N VAL A 533 -13.05 4.17 13.08
CA VAL A 533 -14.27 3.96 13.88
C VAL A 533 -14.31 2.53 14.43
N SER A 534 -14.02 1.52 13.60
CA SER A 534 -14.05 0.12 14.03
C SER A 534 -13.02 -0.17 15.12
N LYS A 535 -11.77 0.30 14.97
CA LYS A 535 -10.72 0.18 16.00
C LYS A 535 -11.14 0.78 17.33
N ILE A 536 -11.66 2.01 17.32
CA ILE A 536 -12.19 2.66 18.53
C ILE A 536 -13.32 1.83 19.14
N CYS A 537 -14.21 1.26 18.32
CA CYS A 537 -15.32 0.45 18.81
C CYS A 537 -14.86 -0.87 19.44
N THR A 538 -13.81 -1.51 18.91
CA THR A 538 -13.34 -2.82 19.38
C THR A 538 -12.41 -2.74 20.59
N ASP A 539 -11.70 -1.62 20.82
CA ASP A 539 -10.72 -1.50 21.91
C ASP A 539 -11.40 -1.34 23.28
N ALA A 540 -11.34 -2.36 24.15
CA ALA A 540 -11.67 -2.27 25.57
C ALA A 540 -10.68 -3.07 26.43
N GLN A 541 -10.16 -2.47 27.50
CA GLN A 541 -9.37 -3.14 28.54
C GLN A 541 -10.25 -4.06 29.41
N GLY A 542 -9.83 -5.34 29.60
CA GLY A 542 -10.03 -6.11 30.85
C GLY A 542 -10.65 -7.54 30.80
N GLN A 543 -9.79 -8.58 30.67
CA GLN A 543 -9.87 -10.00 31.15
C GLN A 543 -11.06 -10.90 30.68
N ASP A 544 -10.93 -12.10 30.09
CA ASP A 544 -9.89 -13.15 30.11
C ASP A 544 -9.73 -13.85 28.74
N GLY A 545 -8.49 -14.16 28.34
CA GLY A 545 -8.22 -15.41 27.60
C GLY A 545 -8.19 -15.43 26.06
N ILE A 546 -7.80 -14.36 25.35
CA ILE A 546 -7.12 -14.51 24.05
C ILE A 546 -5.97 -13.50 24.00
N THR A 547 -4.77 -14.00 24.26
CA THR A 547 -3.51 -13.30 24.03
C THR A 547 -3.40 -13.07 22.52
N PHE A 548 -3.56 -11.83 22.06
CA PHE A 548 -2.87 -11.45 20.84
C PHE A 548 -1.38 -11.56 21.16
N VAL A 549 -0.72 -12.48 20.48
CA VAL A 549 0.73 -12.53 20.41
C VAL A 549 1.14 -11.23 19.71
N THR A 550 1.33 -10.16 20.49
CA THR A 550 2.48 -9.33 20.23
C THR A 550 3.65 -10.30 20.28
N HIS A 551 4.30 -10.54 19.15
CA HIS A 551 5.68 -10.97 19.23
C HIS A 551 6.42 -9.81 19.89
N ASP A 552 6.44 -9.84 21.23
CA ASP A 552 7.70 -9.72 21.94
C ASP A 552 8.67 -10.60 21.15
N VAL A 553 9.50 -9.94 20.35
CA VAL A 553 10.78 -10.52 20.00
C VAL A 553 11.51 -10.55 21.33
N ASP A 554 11.28 -11.63 22.08
CA ASP A 554 12.05 -12.01 23.24
C ASP A 554 13.51 -11.91 22.81
N GLU A 555 14.21 -10.95 23.41
CA GLU A 555 15.47 -11.02 24.17
C GLU A 555 16.15 -12.40 24.36
N ALA A 556 16.00 -13.35 23.45
CA ALA A 556 16.59 -14.69 23.48
C ALA A 556 17.67 -14.92 22.41
N TYR A 557 18.07 -13.89 21.65
CA TYR A 557 19.24 -13.97 20.75
C TYR A 557 20.48 -13.21 21.26
N CYS A 558 20.44 -12.59 22.45
CA CYS A 558 21.59 -11.89 23.04
C CYS A 558 22.01 -12.39 24.42
N ARG A 559 22.02 -13.71 24.65
CA ARG A 559 22.72 -14.30 25.81
C ARG A 559 23.58 -15.50 25.45
N THR A 560 24.65 -15.26 24.69
CA THR A 560 25.93 -15.96 24.90
C THR A 560 27.13 -15.02 24.71
N ARG A 561 27.33 -14.06 25.64
CA ARG A 561 28.66 -13.66 26.17
C ARG A 561 28.55 -12.56 27.24
N SER A 562 28.89 -12.95 28.46
CA SER A 562 29.36 -12.23 29.66
C SER A 562 28.94 -10.77 29.94
N PRO A 563 28.34 -10.50 31.13
CA PRO A 563 28.01 -9.15 31.59
C PRO A 563 29.22 -8.44 32.21
N GLY A 564 29.50 -7.22 31.76
CA GLY A 564 30.46 -6.30 32.36
C GLY A 564 29.84 -4.90 32.46
N ASP A 565 29.24 -4.66 33.62
CA ASP A 565 29.08 -3.37 34.33
C ASP A 565 28.84 -2.10 33.50
N PHE A 566 27.63 -1.51 33.59
CA PHE A 566 27.45 -0.07 33.84
C PHE A 566 26.04 0.19 34.37
N SER A 567 25.92 0.09 35.69
CA SER A 567 24.81 0.66 36.44
C SER A 567 25.00 2.17 36.57
N THR A 568 24.17 2.98 35.90
CA THR A 568 23.82 4.32 36.40
C THR A 568 22.46 4.74 35.84
N PRO A 569 21.41 4.92 36.66
CA PRO A 569 20.15 5.45 36.19
C PRO A 569 20.34 6.94 35.90
N MET A 570 20.26 7.33 34.62
CA MET A 570 20.15 8.75 34.27
C MET A 570 18.84 9.28 34.85
N ARG A 571 19.00 10.21 35.81
CA ARG A 571 17.95 10.99 36.46
C ARG A 571 16.96 11.51 35.42
N GLN A 572 15.68 11.25 35.67
CA GLN A 572 14.57 11.93 35.01
C GLN A 572 14.77 13.45 35.12
N ASN A 573 15.06 14.10 34.00
CA ASN A 573 15.10 15.54 33.91
C ASN A 573 13.67 16.05 33.66
N PRO A 574 13.04 16.84 34.55
CA PRO A 574 11.63 17.22 34.45
C PRO A 574 11.30 18.26 33.37
N LYS A 575 12.17 18.42 32.36
CA LYS A 575 12.03 19.42 31.28
C LYS A 575 12.09 18.80 29.87
N MET A 576 11.45 17.66 29.65
CA MET A 576 11.15 17.20 28.28
C MET A 576 9.75 17.67 27.88
N HIS A 577 9.64 18.95 27.50
CA HIS A 577 8.50 19.47 26.75
C HIS A 577 8.91 19.65 25.29
N SER A 578 8.34 18.85 24.38
CA SER A 578 7.85 19.24 23.05
C SER A 578 7.52 18.01 22.17
N ALA A 579 6.73 17.08 22.71
CA ALA A 579 6.04 16.11 21.86
C ALA A 579 5.17 16.88 20.86
N ILE A 580 5.35 16.62 19.56
CA ILE A 580 4.67 17.21 18.39
C ILE A 580 3.45 18.09 18.76
N CYS A 581 3.60 19.40 18.66
CA CYS A 581 2.68 20.38 19.26
C CYS A 581 1.78 21.11 18.25
N SER A 582 1.97 20.92 16.94
CA SER A 582 1.19 21.64 15.92
C SER A 582 0.81 20.76 14.73
N ASN A 583 -0.31 21.13 14.09
CA ASN A 583 -0.82 20.46 12.88
C ASN A 583 0.21 20.47 11.74
N ASP A 584 1.03 21.52 11.65
CA ASP A 584 2.13 21.61 10.68
C ASP A 584 3.22 20.58 10.98
N GLU A 585 3.60 20.39 12.24
CA GLU A 585 4.58 19.36 12.63
C GLU A 585 4.06 17.94 12.32
N ILE A 586 2.77 17.68 12.57
CA ILE A 586 2.14 16.39 12.24
C ILE A 586 2.14 16.18 10.72
N ALA A 587 1.71 17.16 9.94
CA ALA A 587 1.62 17.05 8.49
C ALA A 587 3.00 16.93 7.80
N LEU A 588 4.04 17.51 8.40
CA LEU A 588 5.41 17.37 7.94
C LEU A 588 6.00 16.02 8.33
N LEU A 589 5.73 15.51 9.53
CA LEU A 589 6.18 14.17 9.93
C LEU A 589 5.47 13.06 9.13
N GLN A 590 4.17 13.20 8.87
CA GLN A 590 3.44 12.29 7.98
C GLN A 590 4.08 12.28 6.58
N HIS A 591 4.35 13.47 6.03
CA HIS A 591 5.10 13.60 4.76
C HIS A 591 6.48 12.94 4.81
N TYR A 592 7.15 12.96 5.96
CA TYR A 592 8.39 12.23 6.13
C TYR A 592 8.20 10.72 5.98
N LEU A 593 7.25 10.15 6.72
CA LEU A 593 7.04 8.70 6.75
C LEU A 593 6.47 8.16 5.44
N ASP A 594 5.58 8.92 4.80
CA ASP A 594 4.85 8.49 3.60
C ASP A 594 5.68 8.66 2.31
N ALA A 595 6.50 9.71 2.25
CA ALA A 595 7.20 10.09 1.03
C ALA A 595 8.69 10.35 1.27
N PHE A 596 9.04 11.34 2.11
CA PHE A 596 10.41 11.85 2.14
C PHE A 596 11.45 10.83 2.63
N GLY A 597 11.09 9.99 3.60
CA GLY A 597 11.97 8.95 4.15
C GLY A 597 12.35 7.88 3.13
N THR A 598 11.59 7.74 2.04
CA THR A 598 11.94 6.87 0.91
C THR A 598 13.05 7.44 0.04
N PHE A 599 13.37 8.73 0.19
CA PHE A 599 14.47 9.39 -0.53
C PHE A 599 15.82 9.34 0.20
N VAL A 600 15.90 8.66 1.35
CA VAL A 600 17.17 8.45 2.05
C VAL A 600 17.69 7.03 1.81
N LEU A 601 16.81 6.08 1.50
CA LEU A 601 17.15 4.67 1.31
C LEU A 601 16.83 4.23 -0.12
N LEU A 602 17.75 3.49 -0.73
CA LEU A 602 17.56 2.87 -2.02
C LEU A 602 16.50 1.77 -1.94
N GLY A 603 15.63 1.71 -2.95
CA GLY A 603 14.61 0.66 -3.05
C GLY A 603 15.17 -0.76 -3.23
N THR A 604 16.48 -0.88 -3.48
CA THR A 604 17.22 -2.14 -3.64
C THR A 604 17.98 -2.55 -2.39
N ALA A 605 17.94 -1.73 -1.33
CA ALA A 605 18.51 -2.07 -0.04
C ALA A 605 17.82 -3.31 0.54
N HIS A 606 18.55 -4.04 1.40
CA HIS A 606 18.00 -5.15 2.15
C HIS A 606 16.74 -4.72 2.90
N ALA A 607 15.68 -5.53 2.84
CA ALA A 607 14.34 -5.15 3.28
C ALA A 607 14.28 -4.71 4.75
N ALA A 608 15.21 -5.19 5.60
CA ALA A 608 15.29 -4.82 7.00
C ALA A 608 15.79 -3.37 7.26
N PHE A 609 16.50 -2.73 6.33
CA PHE A 609 16.96 -1.34 6.52
C PHE A 609 15.79 -0.37 6.69
N ARG A 610 14.72 -0.53 5.89
CA ARG A 610 13.60 0.41 5.83
C ARG A 610 12.75 0.46 7.12
N PRO A 611 12.21 -0.65 7.65
CA PRO A 611 11.42 -0.61 8.88
C PRO A 611 12.26 -0.12 10.06
N GLU A 612 13.52 -0.53 10.18
CA GLU A 612 14.40 -0.08 11.26
C GLU A 612 14.73 1.41 11.18
N TYR A 613 14.99 1.92 9.97
CA TYR A 613 15.20 3.35 9.75
C TYR A 613 13.98 4.18 10.16
N LEU A 614 12.79 3.79 9.69
CA LEU A 614 11.55 4.51 9.98
C LEU A 614 11.22 4.52 11.48
N VAL A 615 11.42 3.39 12.16
CA VAL A 615 11.26 3.29 13.63
C VAL A 615 12.26 4.21 14.34
N CYS A 616 13.53 4.23 13.92
CA CYS A 616 14.52 5.11 14.53
C CYS A 616 14.20 6.59 14.31
N ILE A 617 13.79 6.99 13.09
CA ILE A 617 13.39 8.36 12.78
C ILE A 617 12.17 8.77 13.60
N ALA A 618 11.12 7.94 13.67
CA ALA A 618 9.94 8.23 14.48
C ALA A 618 10.32 8.42 15.95
N ARG A 619 11.16 7.52 16.50
CA ARG A 619 11.67 7.62 17.86
C ARG A 619 12.47 8.91 18.08
N PHE A 620 13.43 9.23 17.21
CA PHE A 620 14.27 10.43 17.35
C PHE A 620 13.45 11.71 17.26
N THR A 621 12.44 11.74 16.39
CA THR A 621 11.54 12.90 16.25
C THR A 621 10.71 13.13 17.52
N LEU A 622 10.35 12.06 18.24
CA LEU A 622 9.58 12.14 19.47
C LEU A 622 10.44 12.46 20.71
N THR A 623 11.69 12.02 20.73
CA THR A 623 12.53 12.05 21.94
C THR A 623 13.73 12.98 21.88
N TYR A 624 14.11 13.47 20.69
CA TYR A 624 15.33 14.23 20.49
C TYR A 624 15.10 15.50 19.64
N ALA A 625 15.07 16.66 20.30
CA ALA A 625 14.76 17.95 19.68
C ALA A 625 15.65 18.33 18.46
N PRO A 626 16.97 18.10 18.47
CA PRO A 626 17.80 18.34 17.28
C PRO A 626 17.31 17.56 16.05
N ALA A 627 17.03 16.27 16.21
CA ALA A 627 16.57 15.41 15.12
C ALA A 627 15.17 15.80 14.65
N LYS A 628 14.24 16.07 15.58
CA LYS A 628 12.90 16.57 15.26
C LYS A 628 12.97 17.79 14.35
N CYS A 629 13.73 18.82 14.74
CA CYS A 629 13.79 20.07 14.00
C CYS A 629 14.44 19.88 12.62
N ALA A 630 15.54 19.12 12.54
CA ALA A 630 16.23 18.87 11.27
C ALA A 630 15.33 18.10 10.27
N ILE A 631 14.61 17.08 10.73
CA ILE A 631 13.69 16.28 9.92
C ILE A 631 12.52 17.13 9.42
N LEU A 632 11.90 17.92 10.31
CA LEU A 632 10.80 18.81 9.93
C LEU A 632 11.24 19.89 8.94
N ALA A 633 12.47 20.41 9.07
CA ALA A 633 13.05 21.33 8.10
C ALA A 633 13.15 20.68 6.72
N CYS A 634 13.69 19.45 6.61
CA CYS A 634 13.74 18.69 5.36
C CYS A 634 12.38 18.55 4.69
N CYS A 635 11.37 18.12 5.45
CA CYS A 635 10.02 17.93 4.93
C CYS A 635 9.42 19.22 4.40
N ALA A 636 9.60 20.32 5.12
CA ALA A 636 9.07 21.61 4.73
C ALA A 636 9.78 22.11 3.46
N SER A 637 11.09 21.92 3.36
CA SER A 637 11.85 22.24 2.15
C SER A 637 11.38 21.43 0.95
N ASN A 638 11.19 20.12 1.10
CA ASN A 638 10.66 19.26 0.05
C ASN A 638 9.25 19.66 -0.39
N LYS A 639 8.34 19.91 0.56
CA LYS A 639 7.00 20.41 0.23
C LYS A 639 7.05 21.74 -0.51
N TYR A 640 7.92 22.66 -0.12
CA TYR A 640 8.12 23.90 -0.86
C TYR A 640 8.59 23.63 -2.29
N GLN A 641 9.51 22.70 -2.53
CA GLN A 641 9.98 22.43 -3.89
C GLN A 641 8.91 21.83 -4.80
N LEU A 642 8.03 21.00 -4.23
CA LEU A 642 6.93 20.36 -4.94
C LEU A 642 5.75 21.30 -5.19
N THR A 643 5.40 22.13 -4.21
CA THR A 643 4.18 22.98 -4.25
C THR A 643 4.46 24.44 -4.62
N LYS A 644 5.70 24.91 -4.40
CA LYS A 644 6.14 26.31 -4.43
C LYS A 644 5.34 27.23 -3.48
N GLU A 645 4.71 26.67 -2.43
CA GLU A 645 4.01 27.45 -1.41
C GLU A 645 4.97 28.04 -0.38
N GLU A 646 5.02 29.37 -0.32
CA GLU A 646 5.96 30.15 0.52
C GLU A 646 5.86 29.83 2.02
N GLN A 647 4.72 29.34 2.50
CA GLN A 647 4.56 28.93 3.90
C GLN A 647 5.54 27.82 4.30
N PHE A 648 5.78 26.85 3.41
CA PHE A 648 6.68 25.73 3.69
C PHE A 648 8.15 26.16 3.64
N ARG A 649 8.49 27.16 2.81
CA ARG A 649 9.82 27.78 2.83
C ARG A 649 10.10 28.44 4.18
N LYS A 650 9.14 29.20 4.72
CA LYS A 650 9.25 29.81 6.04
C LYS A 650 9.36 28.78 7.17
N LEU A 651 8.58 27.71 7.11
CA LEU A 651 8.66 26.62 8.09
C LEU A 651 10.00 25.89 8.01
N SER A 652 10.53 25.64 6.81
CA SER A 652 11.85 25.06 6.61
C SER A 652 12.94 25.88 7.31
N LEU A 653 13.00 27.18 7.04
CA LEU A 653 13.96 28.09 7.67
C LEU A 653 13.80 28.15 9.19
N LYS A 654 12.55 28.20 9.68
CA LYS A 654 12.27 28.22 11.12
C LYS A 654 12.82 26.97 11.82
N TYR A 655 12.47 25.79 11.32
CA TYR A 655 12.91 24.53 11.93
C TYR A 655 14.42 24.31 11.73
N TYR A 656 14.99 24.76 10.62
CA TYR A 656 16.43 24.73 10.39
C TYR A 656 17.19 25.56 11.44
N CYS A 657 16.81 26.83 11.65
CA CYS A 657 17.43 27.68 12.67
C CYS A 657 17.31 27.06 14.08
N GLN A 658 16.16 26.45 14.37
CA GLN A 658 15.95 25.75 15.64
C GLN A 658 16.86 24.52 15.74
N ALA A 659 17.00 23.72 14.68
CA ALA A 659 17.87 22.57 14.64
C ALA A 659 19.34 22.95 14.88
N VAL A 660 19.86 23.99 14.22
CA VAL A 660 21.23 24.49 14.46
C VAL A 660 21.45 24.82 15.93
N LYS A 661 20.48 25.52 16.55
CA LYS A 661 20.55 25.89 17.97
C LYS A 661 20.59 24.65 18.88
N GLU A 662 19.69 23.70 18.67
CA GLU A 662 19.61 22.48 19.47
C GLU A 662 20.83 21.56 19.26
N ILE A 663 21.36 21.48 18.04
CA ILE A 663 22.60 20.75 17.73
C ILE A 663 23.79 21.36 18.49
N ASN A 664 23.94 22.68 18.50
CA ASN A 664 25.03 23.34 19.24
C ASN A 664 24.96 23.06 20.75
N VAL A 665 23.75 23.01 21.32
CA VAL A 665 23.55 22.60 22.72
C VAL A 665 24.00 21.15 22.90
N ALA A 666 23.56 20.23 22.04
CA ALA A 666 23.92 18.82 22.10
C ALA A 666 25.44 18.59 21.94
N LEU A 667 26.14 19.36 21.10
CA LEU A 667 27.59 19.30 20.94
C LEU A 667 28.31 19.74 22.22
N THR A 668 27.83 20.81 22.87
CA THR A 668 28.38 21.27 24.15
C THR A 668 28.20 20.21 25.25
N GLU A 669 27.06 19.53 25.29
CA GLU A 669 26.83 18.41 26.21
C GLU A 669 27.74 17.21 25.92
N LEU A 670 27.99 16.93 24.63
CA LEU A 670 28.88 15.85 24.20
C LEU A 670 30.34 16.10 24.61
N GLU A 671 30.84 17.33 24.50
CA GLU A 671 32.19 17.70 24.97
C GLU A 671 32.36 17.43 26.47
N ASN A 672 31.30 17.61 27.25
CA ASN A 672 31.28 17.38 28.69
C ASN A 672 31.02 15.89 29.06
N SER A 673 30.72 15.03 28.08
CA SER A 673 30.39 13.62 28.29
C SER A 673 31.57 12.68 28.00
N ARG A 674 31.62 11.56 28.73
CA ARG A 674 32.55 10.46 28.40
C ARG A 674 32.05 9.61 27.23
N SER A 675 30.77 9.66 26.89
CA SER A 675 30.18 8.89 25.77
C SER A 675 30.55 9.46 24.40
N GLY A 676 30.46 8.64 23.35
CA GLY A 676 30.54 9.10 21.95
C GLY A 676 29.23 9.77 21.49
N PRO A 677 29.21 10.36 20.29
CA PRO A 677 28.00 10.91 19.71
C PRO A 677 26.96 9.81 19.46
N ASN A 678 25.70 10.07 19.81
CA ASN A 678 24.60 9.12 19.62
C ASN A 678 24.05 9.18 18.18
N ASP A 679 23.24 8.18 17.80
CA ASP A 679 22.64 8.11 16.47
C ASP A 679 21.72 9.29 16.16
N ALA A 680 20.96 9.77 17.15
CA ALA A 680 20.03 10.87 16.96
C ALA A 680 20.73 12.18 16.57
N LEU A 681 21.91 12.45 17.14
CA LEU A 681 22.73 13.62 16.82
C LEU A 681 23.35 13.50 15.42
N VAL A 682 23.91 12.34 15.07
CA VAL A 682 24.46 12.11 13.73
C VAL A 682 23.36 12.23 12.69
N THR A 683 22.19 11.62 12.93
CA THR A 683 21.03 11.70 12.05
C THR A 683 20.49 13.12 11.95
N ALA A 684 20.48 13.91 13.02
CA ALA A 684 20.10 15.32 12.96
C ALA A 684 21.00 16.11 12.00
N VAL A 685 22.34 15.99 12.14
CA VAL A 685 23.30 16.67 11.24
C VAL A 685 23.19 16.15 9.80
N VAL A 686 22.92 14.86 9.61
CA VAL A 686 22.63 14.29 8.28
C VAL A 686 21.45 14.99 7.62
N HIS A 687 20.38 15.22 8.37
CA HIS A 687 19.20 15.91 7.86
C HIS A 687 19.44 17.41 7.64
N MET A 688 20.38 18.04 8.35
CA MET A 688 20.72 19.44 8.12
C MET A 688 21.29 19.70 6.72
N TYR A 689 22.23 18.87 6.25
CA TYR A 689 22.71 19.05 4.87
C TYR A 689 21.70 18.59 3.83
N ILE A 690 20.87 17.57 4.12
CA ILE A 690 19.80 17.16 3.20
C ILE A 690 18.88 18.36 2.96
N ASN A 691 18.50 19.07 4.02
CA ASN A 691 17.71 20.29 3.93
C ASN A 691 18.41 21.38 3.08
N ALA A 692 19.71 21.59 3.31
CA ALA A 692 20.52 22.58 2.60
C ALA A 692 20.54 22.36 1.08
N LEU A 693 20.61 21.10 0.63
CA LEU A 693 20.62 20.75 -0.78
C LEU A 693 19.22 20.67 -1.40
N TRP A 694 18.20 20.42 -0.59
CA TRP A 694 16.80 20.37 -1.04
C TRP A 694 16.17 21.75 -1.18
N GLY A 695 16.59 22.70 -0.35
CA GLY A 695 16.04 24.06 -0.31
C GLY A 695 16.76 25.03 -1.23
N PRO A 696 16.13 26.19 -1.52
CA PRO A 696 16.80 27.26 -2.27
C PRO A 696 17.72 28.13 -1.39
N ASP A 697 17.57 28.12 -0.07
CA ASP A 697 18.06 29.18 0.81
C ASP A 697 19.39 28.89 1.53
N LEU A 698 19.72 27.62 1.74
CA LEU A 698 20.71 27.19 2.73
C LEU A 698 21.88 26.42 2.09
N HIS A 699 22.06 26.60 0.79
CA HIS A 699 22.97 25.81 0.00
C HIS A 699 24.42 25.87 0.51
N ASP A 700 24.89 27.08 0.83
CA ASP A 700 26.25 27.35 1.30
C ASP A 700 26.56 26.68 2.65
N ASP A 701 25.54 26.30 3.41
CA ASP A 701 25.70 25.63 4.71
C ASP A 701 25.96 24.12 4.56
N ALA A 702 25.70 23.52 3.40
CA ALA A 702 25.81 22.07 3.18
C ALA A 702 27.22 21.54 3.49
N ALA A 703 28.26 22.24 3.04
CA ALA A 703 29.65 21.90 3.31
C ALA A 703 29.96 21.84 4.81
N ASN A 704 29.51 22.82 5.57
CA ASN A 704 29.74 22.89 7.01
C ASN A 704 29.09 21.72 7.76
N HIS A 705 27.86 21.36 7.38
CA HIS A 705 27.15 20.22 7.98
C HIS A 705 27.81 18.87 7.66
N VAL A 706 28.29 18.68 6.43
CA VAL A 706 29.03 17.46 6.05
C VAL A 706 30.36 17.36 6.82
N VAL A 707 31.12 18.46 6.94
CA VAL A 707 32.33 18.48 7.80
C VAL A 707 31.97 18.11 9.23
N GLY A 708 30.90 18.68 9.79
CA GLY A 708 30.41 18.34 11.13
C GLY A 708 30.08 16.86 11.28
N ALA A 709 29.37 16.26 10.32
CA ALA A 709 29.01 14.85 10.32
C ALA A 709 30.25 13.93 10.24
N VAL A 710 31.25 14.29 9.41
CA VAL A 710 32.54 13.59 9.33
C VAL A 710 33.24 13.58 10.69
N GLN A 711 33.30 14.73 11.38
CA GLN A 711 33.93 14.80 12.70
C GLN A 711 33.18 13.95 13.75
N LEU A 712 31.84 13.97 13.73
CA LEU A 712 31.04 13.13 14.63
C LEU A 712 31.29 11.64 14.39
N LEU A 713 31.38 11.20 13.13
CA LEU A 713 31.69 9.81 12.81
C LEU A 713 33.12 9.43 13.19
N LYS A 714 34.12 10.31 12.96
CA LYS A 714 35.51 10.10 13.43
C LYS A 714 35.56 9.91 14.95
N LEU A 715 34.87 10.76 15.71
CA LEU A 715 34.77 10.64 17.17
C LEU A 715 34.12 9.32 17.58
N ARG A 716 33.13 8.86 16.82
CA ARG A 716 32.46 7.57 17.06
C ARG A 716 33.38 6.38 16.80
N TYR A 717 34.11 6.38 15.67
CA TYR A 717 35.08 5.34 15.33
C TYR A 717 36.24 5.26 16.33
N ALA A 718 36.65 6.39 16.91
CA ALA A 718 37.73 6.43 17.91
C ALA A 718 37.31 5.88 19.29
N LYS A 719 36.03 6.02 19.67
CA LYS A 719 35.53 5.64 21.00
C LYS A 719 34.92 4.22 21.06
N SER A 720 34.52 3.65 19.93
CA SER A 720 33.99 2.28 19.84
C SER A 720 34.27 1.70 18.45
N PRO A 721 34.83 0.47 18.32
CA PRO A 721 34.86 -0.19 17.02
C PRO A 721 33.42 -0.52 16.65
N LEU A 722 32.82 0.27 15.75
CA LEU A 722 31.49 -0.01 15.25
C LEU A 722 31.58 -1.27 14.38
N CYS A 723 30.88 -2.33 14.79
CA CYS A 723 30.39 -3.30 13.84
C CYS A 723 29.21 -2.65 13.11
N MET A 724 29.17 -2.73 11.78
CA MET A 724 28.02 -2.29 10.97
C MET A 724 26.84 -3.27 11.10
N GLU A 725 26.65 -3.87 12.28
CA GLU A 725 25.55 -4.78 12.60
C GLU A 725 24.22 -4.04 12.79
N GLN A 726 24.25 -2.75 13.13
CA GLN A 726 23.04 -1.94 13.22
C GLN A 726 22.79 -1.16 11.93
N PRO A 727 21.63 -1.34 11.28
CA PRO A 727 21.23 -0.63 10.07
C PRO A 727 21.43 0.89 10.12
N MET A 728 21.11 1.53 11.24
CA MET A 728 21.24 2.99 11.37
C MET A 728 22.69 3.49 11.31
N HIS A 729 23.67 2.69 11.78
CA HIS A 729 25.08 3.05 11.68
C HIS A 729 25.53 3.11 10.22
N ARG A 730 25.12 2.11 9.44
CA ARG A 730 25.46 2.02 8.03
C ARG A 730 24.79 3.10 7.21
N ILE A 731 23.49 3.33 7.43
CA ILE A 731 22.75 4.41 6.77
C ILE A 731 23.42 5.77 7.01
N ASN A 732 23.77 6.09 8.26
CA ASN A 732 24.44 7.35 8.59
C ASN A 732 25.83 7.46 7.93
N ALA A 733 26.65 6.40 7.97
CA ALA A 733 27.98 6.42 7.38
C ALA A 733 27.94 6.56 5.84
N GLU A 734 27.10 5.77 5.18
CA GLU A 734 26.92 5.85 3.73
C GLU A 734 26.32 7.19 3.29
N SER A 735 25.39 7.76 4.07
CA SER A 735 24.82 9.10 3.83
C SER A 735 25.90 10.18 3.84
N VAL A 736 26.84 10.14 4.80
CA VAL A 736 27.94 11.11 4.87
C VAL A 736 28.93 10.96 3.72
N ILE A 737 29.26 9.72 3.33
CA ILE A 737 30.12 9.45 2.16
C ILE A 737 29.48 10.00 0.89
N TYR A 738 28.23 9.61 0.64
CA TYR A 738 27.51 9.99 -0.57
C TYR A 738 27.47 11.51 -0.75
N GLN A 739 27.33 12.24 0.36
CA GLN A 739 27.13 13.68 0.34
C GLN A 739 28.47 14.42 0.28
N SER A 740 29.51 13.88 0.92
CA SER A 740 30.89 14.32 0.69
C SER A 740 31.26 14.20 -0.78
N PHE A 741 30.87 13.08 -1.41
CA PHE A 741 31.04 12.87 -2.84
C PHE A 741 30.28 13.93 -3.65
N LEU A 742 28.97 14.09 -3.45
CA LEU A 742 28.18 15.09 -4.21
C LEU A 742 28.70 16.52 -4.08
N LEU A 743 29.11 16.96 -2.89
CA LEU A 743 29.67 18.31 -2.69
C LEU A 743 31.01 18.49 -3.40
N SER A 744 31.85 17.45 -3.46
CA SER A 744 33.10 17.52 -4.24
C SER A 744 32.85 17.68 -5.75
N MET A 745 31.64 17.27 -6.19
CA MET A 745 31.17 17.34 -7.56
C MET A 745 30.43 18.64 -7.91
N GLU A 746 30.14 19.47 -6.92
CA GLU A 746 29.42 20.72 -7.09
C GLU A 746 30.29 21.75 -7.81
N HIS A 747 29.86 22.13 -9.02
CA HIS A 747 30.60 22.92 -10.00
C HIS A 747 31.98 22.35 -10.40
N PRO A 748 32.17 21.97 -11.69
CA PRO A 748 33.49 21.56 -12.19
C PRO A 748 34.56 22.66 -12.09
N LEU A 749 34.18 23.92 -11.88
CA LEU A 749 35.00 25.11 -12.16
C LEU A 749 35.24 26.07 -10.97
N HIS A 750 34.71 25.80 -9.77
CA HIS A 750 34.98 26.62 -8.57
C HIS A 750 35.35 25.76 -7.35
N ALA A 751 36.02 26.38 -6.36
CA ALA A 751 36.81 25.72 -5.32
C ALA A 751 36.02 24.63 -4.54
N PRO A 752 36.45 23.35 -4.60
CA PRO A 752 35.67 22.22 -4.12
C PRO A 752 35.70 22.07 -2.59
N PHE A 753 34.60 21.53 -2.07
CA PHE A 753 34.65 20.75 -0.85
C PHE A 753 35.65 19.59 -1.01
N GLU A 754 36.70 19.55 -0.19
CA GLU A 754 37.67 18.46 -0.20
C GLU A 754 37.19 17.27 0.64
N VAL A 755 37.18 16.09 0.03
CA VAL A 755 36.81 14.87 0.74
C VAL A 755 37.96 14.42 1.63
N ASP A 756 37.67 14.21 2.91
CA ASP A 756 38.65 13.76 3.90
C ASP A 756 39.08 12.31 3.62
N THR A 757 40.26 12.15 3.01
CA THR A 757 40.78 10.85 2.56
C THR A 757 41.04 9.88 3.71
N ALA A 758 41.43 10.39 4.88
CA ALA A 758 41.62 9.58 6.08
C ALA A 758 40.29 9.04 6.61
N PHE A 759 39.23 9.86 6.59
CA PHE A 759 37.87 9.42 6.90
C PHE A 759 37.38 8.35 5.92
N LEU A 760 37.57 8.54 4.61
CA LEU A 760 37.15 7.57 3.61
C LEU A 760 37.85 6.22 3.81
N ALA A 761 39.17 6.22 3.97
CA ALA A 761 39.94 4.98 4.19
C ALA A 761 39.51 4.28 5.48
N GLN A 762 39.27 5.04 6.55
CA GLN A 762 38.77 4.48 7.81
C GLN A 762 37.35 3.90 7.63
N THR A 763 36.45 4.63 6.97
CA THR A 763 35.05 4.22 6.81
C THR A 763 34.92 3.03 5.87
N GLN A 764 35.74 2.93 4.84
CA GLN A 764 35.79 1.76 3.95
C GLN A 764 36.09 0.47 4.71
N ASN A 765 37.03 0.52 5.67
CA ASN A 765 37.32 -0.64 6.52
C ASN A 765 36.12 -1.01 7.40
N VAL A 766 35.38 -0.02 7.91
CA VAL A 766 34.21 -0.24 8.77
C VAL A 766 33.00 -0.73 7.97
N LEU A 767 32.84 -0.33 6.71
CA LEU A 767 31.76 -0.78 5.81
C LEU A 767 32.05 -2.11 5.11
N SER A 768 33.29 -2.62 5.17
CA SER A 768 33.67 -3.85 4.50
C SER A 768 32.89 -5.08 4.97
N PRO A 769 32.57 -5.26 6.26
CA PRO A 769 31.66 -6.32 6.68
C PRO A 769 30.21 -6.03 6.24
N PRO A 770 29.47 -7.04 5.74
CA PRO A 770 28.05 -6.87 5.48
C PRO A 770 27.28 -6.64 6.79
N THR A 771 26.22 -5.83 6.72
CA THR A 771 25.25 -5.71 7.83
C THR A 771 24.38 -6.96 7.90
N PHE A 772 24.03 -7.50 6.74
CA PHE A 772 23.25 -8.72 6.55
C PHE A 772 24.08 -9.73 5.77
N SER A 773 24.55 -10.78 6.44
CA SER A 773 25.51 -11.76 5.89
C SER A 773 24.95 -12.65 4.77
N ASP A 774 23.64 -12.69 4.63
CA ASP A 774 22.88 -13.47 3.64
C ASP A 774 22.56 -12.69 2.34
N SER A 775 23.02 -11.44 2.27
CA SER A 775 22.59 -10.48 1.24
C SER A 775 23.75 -10.02 0.35
N SER A 776 23.45 -9.65 -0.89
CA SER A 776 24.47 -9.13 -1.82
C SER A 776 25.12 -7.85 -1.31
N ALA A 777 26.29 -7.51 -1.85
CA ALA A 777 26.99 -6.27 -1.50
C ALA A 777 26.14 -5.02 -1.78
N ALA A 778 25.34 -5.04 -2.86
CA ALA A 778 24.42 -3.95 -3.19
C ALA A 778 23.21 -3.87 -2.24
N ALA A 779 22.61 -5.00 -1.87
CA ALA A 779 21.53 -5.02 -0.89
C ALA A 779 22.02 -4.53 0.49
N ASN A 780 23.28 -4.77 0.81
CA ASN A 780 23.91 -4.25 2.00
C ASN A 780 24.22 -2.75 1.93
N SER A 781 24.10 -2.09 0.79
CA SER A 781 24.49 -0.69 0.56
C SER A 781 23.26 0.23 0.44
N PRO A 782 22.58 0.55 1.55
CA PRO A 782 21.26 1.19 1.53
C PRO A 782 21.23 2.60 0.95
N VAL A 783 22.37 3.29 0.82
CA VAL A 783 22.40 4.68 0.32
C VAL A 783 23.26 4.82 -0.94
N LEU A 784 24.41 4.13 -1.01
CA LEU A 784 25.40 4.38 -2.07
C LEU A 784 25.01 3.77 -3.42
N GLY A 785 24.43 2.57 -3.46
CA GLY A 785 23.87 1.95 -4.69
C GLY A 785 24.85 1.57 -5.80
N VAL A 786 26.11 2.01 -5.71
CA VAL A 786 27.25 1.60 -6.53
C VAL A 786 28.48 1.37 -5.64
N PRO A 787 29.50 0.64 -6.13
CA PRO A 787 30.72 0.40 -5.36
C PRO A 787 31.41 1.69 -4.93
N LEU A 788 31.84 1.74 -3.66
CA LEU A 788 32.57 2.89 -3.10
C LEU A 788 33.82 3.24 -3.91
N GLN A 789 34.48 2.25 -4.49
CA GLN A 789 35.66 2.42 -5.33
C GLN A 789 35.38 3.28 -6.57
N LEU A 790 34.17 3.19 -7.14
CA LEU A 790 33.78 4.02 -8.28
C LEU A 790 33.64 5.49 -7.86
N PHE A 791 33.04 5.76 -6.69
CA PHE A 791 32.95 7.12 -6.14
C PHE A 791 34.33 7.72 -5.86
N CYS A 792 35.26 6.94 -5.29
CA CYS A 792 36.63 7.37 -5.07
C CYS A 792 37.34 7.70 -6.39
N LEU A 793 37.24 6.82 -7.40
CA LEU A 793 37.85 7.06 -8.70
C LEU A 793 37.31 8.33 -9.37
N ILE A 794 36.00 8.55 -9.36
CA ILE A 794 35.41 9.75 -9.98
C ILE A 794 35.86 11.01 -9.22
N SER A 795 36.00 10.93 -7.89
CA SER A 795 36.58 12.01 -7.08
C SER A 795 38.03 12.31 -7.49
N ASP A 796 38.85 11.29 -7.72
CA ASP A 796 40.22 11.44 -8.20
C ASP A 796 40.27 12.07 -9.60
N VAL A 797 39.38 11.66 -10.53
CA VAL A 797 39.27 12.25 -11.88
C VAL A 797 38.89 13.73 -11.79
N MET A 798 37.99 14.09 -10.87
CA MET A 798 37.56 15.48 -10.69
C MET A 798 38.63 16.35 -10.05
N GLN A 799 39.38 15.82 -9.08
CA GLN A 799 40.57 16.51 -8.56
C GLN A 799 41.61 16.74 -9.66
N LEU A 800 41.83 15.73 -10.51
CA LEU A 800 42.73 15.84 -11.65
C LEU A 800 42.27 16.90 -12.66
N TYR A 801 40.97 17.03 -12.89
CA TYR A 801 40.41 18.08 -13.76
C TYR A 801 40.58 19.48 -13.16
N LYS A 802 40.36 19.63 -11.84
CA LYS A 802 40.45 20.93 -11.15
C LYS A 802 41.89 21.41 -10.95
N SER A 803 42.83 20.49 -10.76
CA SER A 803 44.23 20.80 -10.47
C SER A 803 45.18 19.76 -11.09
N PRO A 804 45.29 19.70 -12.43
CA PRO A 804 46.10 18.71 -13.13
C PRO A 804 47.59 18.76 -12.73
N GLU A 805 48.08 19.93 -12.35
CA GLU A 805 49.45 20.18 -11.90
C GLU A 805 49.80 19.58 -10.52
N LEU A 806 48.80 19.25 -9.69
CA LEU A 806 49.02 18.73 -8.33
C LEU A 806 49.11 17.20 -8.27
N ILE A 807 48.86 16.49 -9.38
CA ILE A 807 48.78 15.03 -9.38
C ILE A 807 50.08 14.40 -9.90
N SER A 808 50.62 13.44 -9.14
CA SER A 808 51.82 12.69 -9.53
C SER A 808 51.58 11.81 -10.76
N ALA A 809 52.64 11.57 -11.54
CA ALA A 809 52.58 10.68 -12.72
C ALA A 809 52.09 9.26 -12.36
N ASP A 810 52.42 8.78 -11.15
CA ASP A 810 51.97 7.48 -10.63
C ASP A 810 50.45 7.49 -10.36
N ASN A 811 49.92 8.55 -9.76
CA ASN A 811 48.47 8.69 -9.50
C ASN A 811 47.69 8.82 -10.81
N PHE A 812 48.20 9.60 -11.77
CA PHE A 812 47.59 9.71 -13.10
C PHE A 812 47.53 8.35 -13.82
N THR A 813 48.61 7.58 -13.75
CA THR A 813 48.67 6.22 -14.32
C THR A 813 47.70 5.26 -13.62
N ARG A 814 47.56 5.37 -12.29
CA ARG A 814 46.58 4.60 -11.51
C ARG A 814 45.15 4.92 -11.95
N ILE A 815 44.77 6.20 -12.01
CA ILE A 815 43.43 6.65 -12.40
C ILE A 815 43.06 6.12 -13.79
N LYS A 816 43.98 6.23 -14.77
CA LYS A 816 43.76 5.66 -16.11
C LYS A 816 43.51 4.16 -16.09
N ARG A 817 44.32 3.40 -15.34
CA ARG A 817 44.18 1.95 -15.24
C ARG A 817 42.86 1.55 -14.59
N GLU A 818 42.47 2.23 -13.52
CA GLU A 818 41.20 1.98 -12.83
C GLU A 818 40.00 2.35 -13.71
N MET A 819 40.06 3.45 -14.47
CA MET A 819 38.99 3.79 -15.41
C MET A 819 38.82 2.74 -16.51
N VAL A 820 39.92 2.24 -17.09
CA VAL A 820 39.88 1.14 -18.08
C VAL A 820 39.21 -0.11 -17.50
N HIS A 821 39.43 -0.42 -16.21
CA HIS A 821 38.74 -1.51 -15.55
C HIS A 821 37.22 -1.27 -15.50
N TRP A 822 36.77 -0.09 -15.10
CA TRP A 822 35.34 0.23 -15.06
C TRP A 822 34.69 0.28 -16.44
N GLU A 823 35.39 0.76 -17.47
CA GLU A 823 34.92 0.69 -18.86
C GLU A 823 34.75 -0.77 -19.32
N HIS A 824 35.63 -1.67 -18.89
CA HIS A 824 35.47 -3.10 -19.14
C HIS A 824 34.25 -3.69 -18.42
N VAL A 825 34.00 -3.28 -17.18
CA VAL A 825 32.79 -3.64 -16.43
C VAL A 825 31.54 -3.15 -17.17
N ALA A 826 31.51 -1.89 -17.61
CA ALA A 826 30.40 -1.34 -18.38
C ALA A 826 30.13 -2.12 -19.68
N ASN A 827 31.18 -2.45 -20.43
CA ASN A 827 31.07 -3.29 -21.63
C ASN A 827 30.50 -4.68 -21.33
N THR A 828 30.86 -5.27 -20.19
CA THR A 828 30.35 -6.57 -19.77
C THR A 828 28.85 -6.50 -19.46
N ILE A 829 28.43 -5.47 -18.73
CA ILE A 829 27.02 -5.21 -18.40
C ILE A 829 26.18 -4.99 -19.67
N GLU A 830 26.65 -4.17 -20.61
CA GLU A 830 25.89 -3.89 -21.84
C GLU A 830 25.86 -5.08 -22.81
N ARG A 831 26.93 -5.89 -22.89
CA ARG A 831 26.91 -7.14 -23.65
C ARG A 831 25.92 -8.14 -23.08
N ALA A 832 25.84 -8.22 -21.75
CA ALA A 832 24.79 -8.99 -21.10
C ALA A 832 23.41 -8.43 -21.50
N ALA A 833 23.20 -7.11 -21.52
CA ALA A 833 21.91 -6.51 -21.89
C ALA A 833 21.49 -6.75 -23.36
N LEU A 834 22.41 -6.79 -24.32
CA LEU A 834 22.13 -6.86 -25.77
C LEU A 834 21.90 -8.27 -26.36
N SER A 835 21.93 -9.35 -25.56
CA SER A 835 21.69 -10.72 -26.06
C SER A 835 20.26 -10.90 -26.63
N PRO A 836 20.05 -11.72 -27.70
CA PRO A 836 18.79 -11.82 -28.44
C PRO A 836 17.59 -12.23 -27.60
N THR A 837 16.40 -12.15 -28.20
CA THR A 837 15.09 -12.52 -27.63
C THR A 837 15.02 -13.94 -27.04
N ASP A 838 16.00 -14.81 -27.32
CA ASP A 838 16.25 -16.08 -26.64
C ASP A 838 17.71 -16.13 -26.11
N PRO A 839 17.99 -15.72 -24.87
CA PRO A 839 19.32 -15.84 -24.27
C PRO A 839 19.66 -17.30 -23.94
N THR A 840 20.92 -17.69 -24.13
CA THR A 840 21.38 -19.00 -23.65
C THR A 840 21.40 -19.05 -22.10
N PRO A 841 21.29 -20.24 -21.47
CA PRO A 841 21.31 -20.36 -20.01
C PRO A 841 22.52 -19.72 -19.32
N VAL A 842 23.67 -19.70 -19.98
CA VAL A 842 24.91 -19.04 -19.49
C VAL A 842 24.77 -17.52 -19.50
N GLN A 843 24.12 -16.96 -20.51
CA GLN A 843 23.86 -15.52 -20.61
C GLN A 843 22.75 -15.08 -19.66
N GLU A 844 21.74 -15.92 -19.43
CA GLU A 844 20.69 -15.70 -18.43
C GLU A 844 21.30 -15.67 -17.02
N HIS A 845 22.18 -16.62 -16.69
CA HIS A 845 22.86 -16.66 -15.39
C HIS A 845 23.75 -15.43 -15.17
N LEU A 846 24.56 -15.05 -16.17
CA LEU A 846 25.37 -13.85 -16.11
C LEU A 846 24.54 -12.56 -15.98
N ARG A 847 23.37 -12.49 -16.65
CA ARG A 847 22.41 -11.37 -16.51
C ARG A 847 21.85 -11.31 -15.08
N CYS A 848 21.49 -12.46 -14.50
CA CYS A 848 20.98 -12.56 -13.13
C CYS A 848 22.05 -12.16 -12.12
N ASP A 849 23.29 -12.65 -12.25
CA ASP A 849 24.39 -12.31 -11.35
C ASP A 849 24.70 -10.81 -11.38
N ILE A 850 24.80 -10.22 -12.57
CA ILE A 850 25.04 -8.77 -12.73
C ILE A 850 23.89 -7.94 -12.16
N LYS A 851 22.63 -8.32 -12.40
CA LYS A 851 21.47 -7.61 -11.83
C LYS A 851 21.35 -7.78 -10.32
N HIS A 852 21.76 -8.92 -9.79
CA HIS A 852 21.76 -9.21 -8.36
C HIS A 852 22.87 -8.44 -7.62
N GLU A 853 24.04 -8.29 -8.25
CA GLU A 853 25.18 -7.56 -7.71
C GLU A 853 25.07 -6.05 -7.92
N TYR A 854 24.41 -5.59 -9.00
CA TYR A 854 24.26 -4.17 -9.37
C TYR A 854 22.82 -3.85 -9.81
N PRO A 855 21.85 -3.78 -8.90
CA PRO A 855 20.44 -3.65 -9.27
C PRO A 855 20.08 -2.30 -9.91
N HIS A 856 20.95 -1.29 -9.78
CA HIS A 856 20.88 0.00 -10.48
C HIS A 856 21.90 0.09 -11.63
N THR A 857 22.04 -0.98 -12.42
CA THR A 857 23.01 -1.08 -13.54
C THR A 857 23.02 0.14 -14.46
N ASN A 858 21.86 0.64 -14.89
CA ASN A 858 21.78 1.82 -15.77
C ASN A 858 22.42 3.06 -15.13
N ALA A 859 22.19 3.29 -13.83
CA ALA A 859 22.75 4.43 -13.14
C ALA A 859 24.28 4.28 -12.97
N MET A 860 24.75 3.08 -12.60
CA MET A 860 26.18 2.77 -12.57
C MET A 860 26.87 3.01 -13.91
N LEU A 861 26.25 2.58 -15.02
CA LEU A 861 26.74 2.83 -16.38
C LEU A 861 26.86 4.33 -16.69
N LEU A 862 25.85 5.13 -16.33
CA LEU A 862 25.89 6.58 -16.52
C LEU A 862 27.04 7.23 -15.73
N TYR A 863 27.31 6.78 -14.49
CA TYR A 863 28.46 7.24 -13.71
C TYR A 863 29.80 6.87 -14.35
N ILE A 864 29.94 5.63 -14.85
CA ILE A 864 31.14 5.18 -15.54
C ILE A 864 31.37 6.00 -16.81
N PHE A 865 30.35 6.21 -17.64
CA PHE A 865 30.49 6.98 -18.88
C PHE A 865 30.77 8.45 -18.64
N ALA A 866 30.15 9.06 -17.63
CA ALA A 866 30.44 10.44 -17.26
C ALA A 866 31.88 10.59 -16.73
N GLY A 867 32.34 9.66 -15.87
CA GLY A 867 33.72 9.65 -15.38
C GLY A 867 34.76 9.42 -16.47
N SER A 868 34.52 8.46 -17.37
CA SER A 868 35.38 8.17 -18.52
C SER A 868 35.47 9.37 -19.47
N LEU A 869 34.32 9.98 -19.81
CA LEU A 869 34.26 11.17 -20.66
C LEU A 869 35.03 12.35 -20.05
N LEU A 870 34.87 12.58 -18.75
CA LEU A 870 35.59 13.63 -18.05
C LEU A 870 37.11 13.36 -18.04
N LEU A 871 37.54 12.12 -17.83
CA LEU A 871 38.96 11.77 -17.88
C LEU A 871 39.57 12.02 -19.27
N ASP A 872 38.82 11.75 -20.35
CA ASP A 872 39.26 12.08 -21.72
C ASP A 872 39.46 13.59 -21.86
N TRP A 873 38.56 14.43 -21.33
CA TRP A 873 38.73 15.89 -21.34
C TRP A 873 39.98 16.34 -20.59
N VAL A 874 40.27 15.72 -19.45
CA VAL A 874 41.52 15.98 -18.71
C VAL A 874 42.74 15.63 -19.54
N VAL A 875 42.75 14.44 -20.17
CA VAL A 875 43.88 13.98 -20.98
C VAL A 875 44.13 14.92 -22.15
N GLU A 876 43.08 15.37 -22.83
CA GLU A 876 43.17 16.37 -23.90
C GLU A 876 43.68 17.73 -23.38
N LEU A 877 43.23 18.19 -22.21
CA LEU A 877 43.74 19.42 -21.59
C LEU A 877 45.25 19.34 -21.28
N ILE A 878 45.71 18.22 -20.71
CA ILE A 878 47.14 18.00 -20.40
C ILE A 878 47.97 17.89 -21.69
N GLN A 879 47.43 17.23 -22.73
CA GLN A 879 48.11 17.10 -24.03
C GLN A 879 48.14 18.42 -24.82
N GLY A 880 47.07 19.22 -24.76
CA GLY A 880 46.99 20.54 -25.38
C GLY A 880 47.93 21.57 -24.72
N GLN A 881 48.12 21.48 -23.41
CA GLN A 881 49.13 22.28 -22.70
C GLN A 881 50.58 21.92 -23.08
N SER A 882 50.81 20.76 -23.69
CA SER A 882 52.13 20.33 -24.19
C SER A 882 52.46 20.89 -25.58
N GLU A 883 51.48 21.38 -26.35
CA GLU A 883 51.71 21.95 -27.69
C GLU A 883 51.94 23.47 -27.68
N ASP A 884 51.59 24.17 -26.60
CA ASP A 884 51.72 25.63 -26.44
C ASP A 884 53.01 26.09 -25.69
N LEU A 885 53.95 25.19 -25.43
CA LEU A 885 55.25 25.54 -24.83
C LEU A 885 56.33 25.65 -25.92
N GLU A 886 56.36 26.78 -26.63
CA GLU A 886 57.63 27.25 -27.20
C GLU A 886 58.63 27.51 -26.07
N GLU A 887 59.84 26.99 -26.25
CA GLU A 887 60.95 27.03 -25.28
C GLU A 887 61.19 28.43 -24.68
N PRO A 888 61.26 28.59 -23.34
CA PRO A 888 61.87 29.77 -22.77
C PRO A 888 63.39 29.57 -22.68
N ALA A 889 64.11 30.47 -23.33
CA ALA A 889 65.54 30.65 -23.20
C ALA A 889 65.96 30.83 -21.72
N TRP A 890 67.09 30.20 -21.40
CA TRP A 890 67.80 30.14 -20.11
C TRP A 890 67.95 31.49 -19.37
N SER A 891 67.76 31.49 -18.03
CA SER A 891 68.33 32.47 -17.07
C SER A 891 68.34 31.95 -15.60
N PRO A 892 69.31 32.38 -14.75
CA PRO A 892 69.74 31.67 -13.53
C PRO A 892 68.99 32.07 -12.22
N PRO A 893 69.22 31.37 -11.08
CA PRO A 893 68.27 31.33 -9.96
C PRO A 893 68.52 32.42 -8.90
N GLY A 894 67.45 33.05 -8.40
CA GLY A 894 67.58 33.95 -7.24
C GLY A 894 66.31 34.69 -6.81
N LYS A 895 65.79 34.27 -5.65
CA LYS A 895 64.91 34.94 -4.66
C LYS A 895 63.37 34.89 -4.85
N PRO A 896 62.63 34.65 -3.74
CA PRO A 896 61.17 34.59 -3.73
C PRO A 896 60.59 36.01 -3.77
N ARG A 897 59.61 36.25 -4.65
CA ARG A 897 58.81 37.47 -4.63
C ARG A 897 57.53 37.26 -3.83
N THR A 898 57.48 37.96 -2.70
CA THR A 898 56.30 38.35 -1.95
C THR A 898 55.49 39.41 -2.72
N GLU A 899 54.18 39.38 -2.50
CA GLU A 899 53.10 40.30 -2.92
C GLU A 899 52.23 39.92 -4.13
N PRO A 900 50.90 40.14 -4.03
CA PRO A 900 49.89 39.44 -4.79
C PRO A 900 49.60 40.16 -6.11
N LEU A 901 49.69 39.43 -7.22
CA LEU A 901 49.18 39.89 -8.50
C LEU A 901 47.64 39.95 -8.42
N LEU A 902 47.13 41.16 -8.25
CA LEU A 902 45.79 41.52 -8.73
C LEU A 902 45.72 41.19 -10.22
N MET A 903 45.08 40.07 -10.56
CA MET A 903 44.64 39.77 -11.92
C MET A 903 43.11 39.77 -11.94
N SER A 904 42.60 40.42 -12.99
CA SER A 904 41.21 40.71 -13.30
C SER A 904 40.23 39.56 -13.08
N ASN A 905 39.02 39.90 -12.61
CA ASN A 905 37.82 39.07 -12.48
C ASN A 905 37.24 38.55 -13.83
N THR A 906 38.08 38.04 -14.71
CA THR A 906 37.65 37.32 -15.92
C THR A 906 38.56 36.11 -16.09
N VAL A 907 38.41 35.13 -15.18
CA VAL A 907 38.76 33.76 -15.53
C VAL A 907 37.68 33.29 -16.49
N SER A 908 37.95 33.42 -17.79
CA SER A 908 37.17 32.72 -18.81
C SER A 908 37.25 31.23 -18.48
N SER A 909 36.12 30.65 -18.12
CA SER A 909 35.94 29.22 -17.88
C SER A 909 36.63 28.41 -18.98
N PRO A 910 37.44 27.38 -18.67
CA PRO A 910 37.93 26.47 -19.70
C PRO A 910 36.70 25.83 -20.36
N SER A 911 36.47 26.20 -21.62
CA SER A 911 35.45 25.55 -22.43
C SER A 911 35.88 24.10 -22.68
N PRO A 912 34.95 23.12 -22.77
CA PRO A 912 35.32 21.76 -23.11
C PRO A 912 36.14 21.73 -24.41
N PRO A 913 37.11 20.82 -24.54
CA PRO A 913 38.05 20.77 -25.65
C PRO A 913 37.36 20.80 -27.02
N SER A 914 38.02 21.42 -28.01
CA SER A 914 37.48 21.74 -29.34
C SER A 914 37.10 20.52 -30.20
N SER A 915 37.42 19.31 -29.76
CA SER A 915 37.01 18.03 -30.36
C SER A 915 35.61 17.61 -29.85
N LEU A 916 34.59 18.44 -30.07
CA LEU A 916 33.16 18.11 -29.90
C LEU A 916 32.67 17.06 -30.94
N LYS A 917 33.44 16.01 -31.18
CA LYS A 917 32.98 14.79 -31.86
C LYS A 917 32.21 13.97 -30.83
N THR A 918 31.07 13.42 -31.25
CA THR A 918 30.24 12.54 -30.41
C THR A 918 31.10 11.41 -29.87
N SER A 919 31.43 11.44 -28.58
CA SER A 919 32.23 10.40 -27.96
C SER A 919 31.40 9.13 -27.84
N TRP A 920 32.08 7.97 -27.82
CA TRP A 920 31.39 6.69 -27.67
C TRP A 920 30.70 6.61 -26.30
N GLN A 921 31.27 7.26 -25.28
CA GLN A 921 30.68 7.38 -23.94
C GLN A 921 29.35 8.12 -24.00
N LEU A 922 29.33 9.31 -24.63
CA LEU A 922 28.13 10.14 -24.74
C LEU A 922 27.04 9.43 -25.55
N SER A 923 27.40 8.81 -26.68
CA SER A 923 26.45 8.08 -27.52
C SER A 923 25.75 6.94 -26.76
N ARG A 924 26.50 6.18 -25.95
CA ARG A 924 25.95 5.09 -25.15
C ARG A 924 25.11 5.59 -23.97
N ALA A 925 25.56 6.66 -23.31
CA ALA A 925 24.80 7.29 -22.23
C ALA A 925 23.44 7.79 -22.75
N LEU A 926 23.41 8.49 -23.88
CA LEU A 926 22.17 8.98 -24.49
C LEU A 926 21.26 7.83 -24.95
N ALA A 927 21.82 6.72 -25.42
CA ALA A 927 21.05 5.51 -25.75
C ALA A 927 20.39 4.87 -24.52
N ILE A 928 21.03 4.97 -23.35
CA ILE A 928 20.45 4.55 -22.06
C ILE A 928 19.34 5.51 -21.65
N LEU A 929 19.57 6.83 -21.74
CA LEU A 929 18.58 7.87 -21.36
C LEU A 929 17.29 7.85 -22.20
N ARG A 930 17.34 7.37 -23.45
CA ARG A 930 16.15 7.22 -24.30
C ARG A 930 15.25 6.03 -23.94
N ARG A 931 15.66 5.15 -23.01
CA ARG A 931 14.89 3.96 -22.65
C ARG A 931 13.78 4.30 -21.65
N PRO A 932 12.52 3.88 -21.86
CA PRO A 932 11.41 4.17 -20.94
C PRO A 932 11.66 3.68 -19.50
N GLU A 933 12.26 2.50 -19.35
CA GLU A 933 12.57 1.84 -18.06
C GLU A 933 13.57 2.62 -17.19
N ILE A 934 14.34 3.52 -17.80
CA ILE A 934 15.28 4.36 -17.04
C ILE A 934 14.53 5.34 -16.15
N HIS A 935 13.34 5.78 -16.57
CA HIS A 935 12.58 6.74 -15.79
C HIS A 935 12.05 6.09 -14.50
N GLU A 936 11.69 4.81 -14.49
CA GLU A 936 11.20 4.13 -13.29
C GLU A 936 12.31 3.80 -12.29
N SER A 937 13.47 3.36 -12.79
CA SER A 937 14.57 2.85 -11.95
C SER A 937 15.57 3.91 -11.50
N TRP A 938 15.78 4.97 -12.28
CA TRP A 938 16.83 5.96 -12.02
C TRP A 938 16.31 7.29 -11.47
N THR A 939 15.10 7.73 -11.82
CA THR A 939 14.56 9.00 -11.27
C THR A 939 14.20 8.93 -9.78
N LEU A 940 14.02 7.72 -9.25
CA LEU A 940 13.79 7.44 -7.83
C LEU A 940 15.08 7.03 -7.10
N CYS A 941 16.16 6.78 -7.83
CA CYS A 941 17.42 6.29 -7.27
C CYS A 941 18.39 7.46 -7.02
N HIS A 942 18.97 7.49 -5.83
CA HIS A 942 19.97 8.49 -5.40
C HIS A 942 21.31 8.38 -6.14
N LEU A 943 21.39 7.75 -7.30
CA LEU A 943 22.60 7.83 -8.11
C LEU A 943 22.50 9.12 -8.92
N GLY A 944 22.95 10.18 -8.25
CA GLY A 944 22.68 11.60 -8.43
C GLY A 944 22.76 12.19 -9.82
N TRP A 945 22.42 13.47 -9.86
CA TRP A 945 22.34 14.37 -11.01
C TRP A 945 23.65 14.58 -11.79
N TRP A 946 24.79 14.21 -11.21
CA TRP A 946 26.11 14.53 -11.75
C TRP A 946 26.35 14.03 -13.19
N PRO A 947 25.99 12.79 -13.57
CA PRO A 947 26.11 12.36 -14.97
C PRO A 947 25.32 13.27 -15.92
N MET A 948 24.15 13.78 -15.52
CA MET A 948 23.35 14.68 -16.37
C MET A 948 24.02 16.03 -16.55
N MET A 949 24.72 16.52 -15.54
CA MET A 949 25.55 17.70 -15.68
C MET A 949 26.66 17.45 -16.72
N ILE A 950 27.45 16.38 -16.58
CA ILE A 950 28.54 16.05 -17.51
C ILE A 950 28.03 15.85 -18.95
N PHE A 951 26.96 15.09 -19.15
CA PHE A 951 26.37 14.92 -20.48
C PHE A 951 25.77 16.23 -21.00
N GLY A 952 25.13 17.03 -20.14
CA GLY A 952 24.62 18.36 -20.48
C GLY A 952 25.72 19.30 -21.00
N TYR A 953 26.92 19.23 -20.42
CA TYR A 953 28.10 19.93 -20.93
C TYR A 953 28.58 19.40 -22.28
N ALA A 954 28.37 18.11 -22.58
CA ALA A 954 28.86 17.45 -23.79
C ALA A 954 27.90 17.54 -24.99
N VAL A 955 26.59 17.59 -24.76
CA VAL A 955 25.58 17.64 -25.83
C VAL A 955 25.61 18.97 -26.59
N ASN A 956 25.30 18.90 -27.88
CA ASN A 956 25.40 20.04 -28.81
C ASN A 956 24.27 20.13 -29.84
N CYS A 957 23.40 19.12 -29.95
CA CYS A 957 22.23 19.16 -30.83
C CYS A 957 20.93 19.30 -30.02
N ASP A 958 19.91 19.91 -30.62
CA ASP A 958 18.63 20.20 -29.97
C ASP A 958 17.95 18.96 -29.40
N GLU A 959 18.05 17.82 -30.09
CA GLU A 959 17.43 16.56 -29.65
C GLU A 959 18.05 16.05 -28.36
N ASP A 960 19.39 16.02 -28.27
CA ASP A 960 20.10 15.52 -27.09
C ASP A 960 19.98 16.51 -25.92
N ILE A 961 19.96 17.82 -26.19
CA ILE A 961 19.67 18.86 -25.20
C ILE A 961 18.26 18.66 -24.62
N ALA A 962 17.26 18.46 -25.49
CA ALA A 962 15.89 18.22 -25.06
C ALA A 962 15.78 16.95 -24.21
N LEU A 963 16.52 15.89 -24.54
CA LEU A 963 16.56 14.65 -23.77
C LEU A 963 17.11 14.87 -22.35
N VAL A 964 18.29 15.50 -22.22
CA VAL A 964 18.91 15.79 -20.91
C VAL A 964 18.00 16.68 -20.07
N LYS A 965 17.40 17.71 -20.69
CA LYS A 965 16.44 18.61 -20.04
C LYS A 965 15.19 17.88 -19.56
N HIS A 966 14.59 17.04 -20.40
CA HIS A 966 13.41 16.25 -20.06
C HIS A 966 13.68 15.36 -18.84
N VAL A 967 14.82 14.70 -18.85
CA VAL A 967 15.30 13.84 -17.77
C VAL A 967 15.45 14.61 -16.45
N LEU A 968 16.13 15.76 -16.45
CA LEU A 968 16.30 16.59 -15.25
C LEU A 968 14.96 17.07 -14.68
N LEU A 969 14.02 17.44 -15.56
CA LEU A 969 12.66 17.84 -15.16
C LEU A 969 11.88 16.67 -14.53
N CYS A 970 11.97 15.47 -15.10
CA CYS A 970 11.35 14.27 -14.55
C CYS A 970 11.91 13.92 -13.17
N MET A 971 13.23 14.00 -12.98
CA MET A 971 13.86 13.83 -11.67
C MET A 971 13.35 14.87 -10.66
N ARG A 972 13.25 16.13 -11.10
CA ARG A 972 12.80 17.25 -10.26
C ARG A 972 11.33 17.13 -9.86
N GLN A 973 10.46 16.69 -10.76
CA GLN A 973 9.04 16.47 -10.46
C GLN A 973 8.81 15.32 -9.47
N ARG A 974 9.60 14.24 -9.56
CA ARG A 974 9.43 13.05 -8.73
C ARG A 974 10.02 13.20 -7.33
N THR A 975 11.19 13.81 -7.23
CA THR A 975 11.90 13.96 -5.95
C THR A 975 11.56 15.28 -5.26
N GLY A 976 11.36 16.35 -6.04
CA GLY A 976 11.37 17.71 -5.51
C GLY A 976 12.76 18.18 -5.11
N TYR A 977 13.84 17.58 -5.63
CA TYR A 977 15.21 17.95 -5.25
C TYR A 977 15.62 19.31 -5.81
N GLY A 978 15.80 20.30 -4.93
CA GLY A 978 16.06 21.70 -5.30
C GLY A 978 17.33 21.94 -6.12
N LEU A 979 18.38 21.15 -5.93
CA LEU A 979 19.63 21.27 -6.69
C LEU A 979 19.44 21.05 -8.21
N LEU A 980 18.44 20.28 -8.63
CA LEU A 980 18.14 20.06 -10.05
C LEU A 980 17.70 21.35 -10.77
N ASP A 981 16.98 22.25 -10.07
CA ASP A 981 16.58 23.55 -10.65
C ASP A 981 17.84 24.40 -10.96
N ARG A 982 18.90 24.31 -10.13
CA ARG A 982 20.17 25.04 -10.34
C ARG A 982 20.97 24.48 -11.51
N ILE A 983 21.13 23.16 -11.56
CA ILE A 983 21.85 22.48 -12.65
C ILE A 983 21.17 22.75 -13.99
N LEU A 984 19.85 22.70 -14.02
CA LEU A 984 19.11 23.01 -15.24
C LEU A 984 19.34 24.46 -15.68
N ALA A 985 19.31 25.42 -14.74
CA ALA A 985 19.58 26.82 -15.05
C ALA A 985 21.02 27.05 -15.57
N GLU A 986 22.02 26.36 -15.01
CA GLU A 986 23.41 26.41 -15.47
C GLU A 986 23.55 25.86 -16.90
N LEU A 987 22.96 24.69 -17.17
CA LEU A 987 23.00 24.09 -18.50
C LEU A 987 22.25 24.93 -19.54
N GLU A 988 21.12 25.54 -19.18
CA GLU A 988 20.38 26.44 -20.06
C GLU A 988 21.19 27.68 -20.46
N GLN A 989 21.96 28.26 -19.51
CA GLN A 989 22.88 29.35 -19.80
C GLN A 989 24.01 28.91 -20.74
N LEU A 990 24.57 27.72 -20.50
CA LEU A 990 25.62 27.14 -21.35
C LEU A 990 25.13 26.91 -22.78
N TRP A 991 23.96 26.28 -22.95
CA TRP A 991 23.38 25.99 -24.26
C TRP A 991 23.04 27.29 -25.02
N ALA A 992 22.47 28.29 -24.34
CA ALA A 992 22.20 29.60 -24.94
C ALA A 992 23.47 30.36 -25.37
N ALA A 993 24.56 30.24 -24.60
CA ALA A 993 25.86 30.82 -24.96
C ALA A 993 26.47 30.15 -26.21
N ARG A 994 26.22 28.84 -26.41
CA ARG A 994 26.68 28.11 -27.60
C ARG A 994 25.89 28.52 -28.85
N ASP A 995 24.57 28.66 -28.75
CA ASP A 995 23.70 29.12 -29.85
C ASP A 995 24.07 30.52 -30.36
N THR A 996 24.38 31.43 -29.44
CA THR A 996 24.82 32.79 -29.80
C THR A 996 26.23 32.82 -30.41
N SER A 997 27.13 31.91 -30.02
CA SER A 997 28.46 31.76 -30.64
C SER A 997 28.40 31.18 -32.07
N TRP A 998 27.42 30.31 -32.34
CA TRP A 998 27.14 29.73 -33.66
C TRP A 998 26.57 30.80 -34.62
N ALA A 999 25.66 31.65 -34.14
CA ALA A 999 25.11 32.77 -34.92
C ALA A 999 26.16 33.84 -35.30
N LEU A 1000 27.26 33.94 -34.54
CA LEU A 1000 28.38 34.86 -34.82
C LEU A 1000 29.51 34.24 -35.68
N LYS A 1001 29.57 32.91 -35.80
CA LYS A 1001 30.55 32.19 -36.64
C LYS A 1001 29.98 31.73 -38.00
N GLY A 1002 28.67 31.85 -38.21
CA GLY A 1002 28.01 31.69 -39.49
C GLY A 1002 27.85 33.00 -40.27
N GLY A 1003 28.98 33.65 -40.57
CA GLY A 1003 29.08 34.82 -41.47
C GLY A 1003 30.13 34.58 -42.55
#